data_AF-A0A1F8FJT5-F1
#
_entry.id   AF-A0A1F8FJT5-F1
#
_cell.length_a   1.000
_cell.length_b   1.000
_cell.length_c   1.000
_cell.angle_alpha   90.00
_cell.angle_beta   90.00
_cell.angle_gamma   90.00
#
_symmetry.space_group_name_H-M   'P 1'
#
loop_
_entity.id
_entity.type
_entity.pdbx_description
1 polymer ?
#
loop_
_entity_poly.entity_id
_entity_poly.type
_entity_poly.pdbx_seq_one_letter_code
_entity_poly.pdbx_strand_id
1 'polypeptide(L)'
;MWNPFKKSKEYQFEEGELVKSMNFSLETQPEEILPVSDWPEESVAPEEPVVSLEQLESEGLSVRLRRIIRGILLALVFLVPIFMIPVTAPGDVLVLNKQALIYGLVLISVILWLVMIVRQGGVRFKISGLELGMLIFLVAVLLSAIFSDRVYQSFLSSGGFVVLAALVILPFLLLNFFEKRESGLVVDYFMAGSFLAILFGLLSLYGLSVFKLFSFLFYKNLVFSSQFNTVGTVNNLGALASVLLVAISSSFFNSFTKSDNSKDENSRFWPWLMPVIKTGGAVSSVILLLILNWWVFYTVVAVGMAGTLFGTVLAKKYLGIYLRPKAVNLFGPLTILVLALLLLLGSRYFPFNFPGRQNLPLEVGLTQKGSFEVAKGSLSTKLPFGVGPGNFSLAFDKYKPSGVNNSAFWNTRFGNAASELWNLVIQTGVVGLGAFVFLIFSVLYFPLKKARSDVEGMHSWLEVMPLLAASLALFFLYPFNLVLNFVFWLSIGLWALTLSSDASQKRMTVKMDDISLRSVLSSLGFVLALVFGLVGGYLIFQKYQGELYFAKATRINLTSPAEIDKVIGLIGKSFQANQNDGRYLNGLAKLLLGKINLEINNKKDKPEETKARLENLVRSVVQVANQMTVNQPLDSSNWANAGFVYENLIGVTQGADQAAVLAYQEYLKRAPQDPSIYIRLGTIYLSRADTNSAALTNARRQKQEIQDESKIIEIIKGDYEKSEDSFKKAIELKRDLASALYNLGVVYERRAELKNAIKQLELTRLLEQNNPGLALELGLLYYRNGQKDNALAEMARAVSLSSNYANARWYLALFLEERGRVDLAIGQLKEILKIDVNKDNQVVLDKLAALEEGEREFPPGKVTNKKPLEEPVKNPR
;
A
#
# COMPACT_ATOMS: atom_id res chain seq x y z
N MET A 1 65.25 -37.05 -2.74
CA MET A 1 65.93 -38.27 -2.24
C MET A 1 64.92 -38.95 -1.32
N TRP A 2 64.63 -40.25 -1.38
CA TRP A 2 65.25 -41.37 -2.12
C TRP A 2 64.14 -42.36 -2.58
N ASN A 3 64.43 -43.21 -3.57
CA ASN A 3 63.53 -44.21 -4.18
C ASN A 3 64.09 -45.63 -3.90
N PRO A 4 63.30 -46.72 -3.89
CA PRO A 4 63.40 -47.63 -5.06
C PRO A 4 62.14 -48.45 -5.44
N PHE A 5 61.78 -48.41 -6.74
CA PHE A 5 61.73 -49.56 -7.69
C PHE A 5 61.41 -50.97 -7.15
N LYS A 6 60.36 -51.70 -7.63
CA LYS A 6 60.30 -52.62 -8.83
C LYS A 6 58.98 -53.44 -8.78
N LYS A 7 58.43 -54.10 -9.81
CA LYS A 7 58.62 -54.09 -11.29
C LYS A 7 57.32 -54.54 -12.02
N SER A 8 57.16 -54.11 -13.27
CA SER A 8 56.21 -54.44 -14.36
C SER A 8 56.05 -55.91 -14.82
N LYS A 9 54.95 -56.22 -15.54
CA LYS A 9 55.00 -56.91 -16.85
C LYS A 9 53.74 -56.69 -17.71
N GLU A 10 53.93 -56.25 -18.94
CA GLU A 10 52.95 -56.24 -20.05
C GLU A 10 53.11 -57.51 -20.92
N TYR A 11 52.17 -57.76 -21.84
CA TYR A 11 52.46 -58.36 -23.15
C TYR A 11 51.48 -57.85 -24.23
N GLN A 12 52.04 -57.41 -25.37
CA GLN A 12 51.38 -57.23 -26.67
C GLN A 12 52.03 -58.18 -27.69
N PHE A 13 51.28 -58.59 -28.71
CA PHE A 13 51.68 -59.19 -30.01
C PHE A 13 50.39 -59.20 -30.89
N GLU A 14 50.34 -59.02 -32.22
CA GLU A 14 51.24 -58.44 -33.24
C GLU A 14 50.42 -58.14 -34.53
N GLU A 15 50.99 -57.51 -35.58
CA GLU A 15 50.32 -57.19 -36.86
C GLU A 15 50.80 -58.08 -38.05
N GLY A 16 49.99 -58.19 -39.13
CA GLY A 16 50.31 -58.82 -40.44
C GLY A 16 49.37 -59.98 -40.83
N GLU A 17 48.99 -60.25 -42.10
CA GLU A 17 49.36 -59.71 -43.42
C GLU A 17 48.22 -59.78 -44.49
N LEU A 18 48.34 -58.91 -45.50
CA LEU A 18 47.95 -58.91 -46.93
C LEU A 18 46.98 -59.93 -47.62
N VAL A 19 45.89 -59.37 -48.19
CA VAL A 19 45.54 -59.18 -49.64
C VAL A 19 45.24 -60.38 -50.61
N LYS A 20 44.18 -60.17 -51.45
CA LYS A 20 43.73 -60.89 -52.71
C LYS A 20 43.05 -62.27 -52.48
N SER A 21 42.07 -62.74 -53.29
CA SER A 21 41.53 -62.33 -54.62
C SER A 21 40.06 -62.79 -54.86
N MET A 22 39.41 -62.24 -55.91
CA MET A 22 38.43 -62.84 -56.87
C MET A 22 37.85 -64.26 -56.59
N ASN A 23 36.59 -64.63 -56.89
CA ASN A 23 35.77 -64.30 -58.07
C ASN A 23 34.25 -64.65 -57.93
N PHE A 24 33.48 -64.50 -59.02
CA PHE A 24 31.99 -64.55 -59.13
C PHE A 24 31.37 -65.95 -59.45
N SER A 25 30.01 -66.02 -59.38
CA SER A 25 29.08 -66.97 -60.08
C SER A 25 29.01 -68.44 -59.61
N LEU A 26 27.92 -69.23 -59.80
CA LEU A 26 26.44 -69.07 -59.95
C LEU A 26 25.82 -70.49 -59.88
N GLU A 27 24.52 -70.64 -59.55
CA GLU A 27 23.69 -71.86 -59.74
C GLU A 27 24.10 -73.13 -58.95
N THR A 28 23.24 -74.09 -58.57
CA THR A 28 21.78 -74.34 -58.74
C THR A 28 21.24 -75.13 -57.51
N GLN A 29 19.92 -75.16 -57.27
CA GLN A 29 19.28 -76.06 -56.28
C GLN A 29 19.23 -77.54 -56.80
N PRO A 30 18.87 -78.53 -55.96
CA PRO A 30 17.44 -78.80 -55.67
C PRO A 30 17.11 -79.05 -54.18
N GLU A 31 15.82 -78.96 -53.88
CA GLU A 31 15.22 -79.27 -52.57
C GLU A 31 15.13 -80.79 -52.33
N GLU A 32 15.23 -81.22 -51.07
CA GLU A 32 14.80 -82.56 -50.64
C GLU A 32 14.03 -82.45 -49.30
N ILE A 33 12.85 -83.08 -49.24
CA ILE A 33 11.81 -82.82 -48.23
C ILE A 33 11.70 -84.01 -47.26
N LEU A 34 11.91 -83.78 -45.96
CA LEU A 34 11.66 -84.70 -44.84
C LEU A 34 11.25 -83.89 -43.57
N PRO A 35 10.58 -84.47 -42.55
CA PRO A 35 9.12 -84.55 -42.53
C PRO A 35 8.47 -83.74 -41.38
N VAL A 36 7.15 -83.58 -41.45
CA VAL A 36 6.34 -82.87 -40.44
C VAL A 36 5.99 -83.79 -39.26
N SER A 37 6.69 -83.67 -38.11
CA SER A 37 6.23 -84.29 -36.85
C SER A 37 6.74 -83.70 -35.52
N ASP A 38 7.77 -82.85 -35.48
CA ASP A 38 8.35 -82.36 -34.21
C ASP A 38 8.54 -80.83 -34.20
N TRP A 39 7.41 -80.09 -34.12
CA TRP A 39 7.39 -78.68 -33.72
C TRP A 39 6.53 -78.52 -32.48
N PRO A 40 7.08 -78.05 -31.33
CA PRO A 40 6.28 -77.63 -30.19
C PRO A 40 5.49 -76.36 -30.52
N GLU A 41 4.45 -76.14 -29.72
CA GLU A 41 3.34 -75.19 -29.92
C GLU A 41 3.77 -73.74 -30.27
N GLU A 42 2.85 -73.04 -30.95
CA GLU A 42 2.99 -71.66 -31.43
C GLU A 42 3.61 -70.72 -30.37
N SER A 43 4.83 -70.24 -30.64
CA SER A 43 5.38 -69.11 -29.91
C SER A 43 4.60 -67.85 -30.29
N VAL A 44 3.55 -67.56 -29.51
CA VAL A 44 2.80 -66.30 -29.56
C VAL A 44 3.79 -65.14 -29.60
N ALA A 45 3.84 -64.44 -30.74
CA ALA A 45 4.59 -63.20 -30.84
C ALA A 45 4.05 -62.24 -29.77
N PRO A 46 4.91 -61.54 -28.99
CA PRO A 46 4.42 -60.60 -28.02
C PRO A 46 3.64 -59.52 -28.76
N GLU A 47 2.31 -59.47 -28.53
CA GLU A 47 1.47 -58.40 -29.04
C GLU A 47 2.08 -57.07 -28.61
N GLU A 48 2.50 -56.25 -29.57
CA GLU A 48 2.79 -54.85 -29.28
C GLU A 48 1.51 -54.27 -28.65
N PRO A 49 1.57 -53.65 -27.46
CA PRO A 49 0.38 -53.18 -26.78
C PRO A 49 -0.27 -52.12 -27.66
N VAL A 50 -1.41 -52.47 -28.27
CA VAL A 50 -2.20 -51.59 -29.13
C VAL A 50 -2.67 -50.42 -28.27
N VAL A 51 -1.90 -49.33 -28.30
CA VAL A 51 -2.22 -48.09 -27.60
C VAL A 51 -3.55 -47.60 -28.17
N SER A 52 -4.60 -47.61 -27.35
CA SER A 52 -5.94 -47.29 -27.83
C SER A 52 -5.99 -45.86 -28.36
N LEU A 53 -6.88 -45.58 -29.33
CA LEU A 53 -7.08 -44.23 -29.84
C LEU A 53 -7.41 -43.23 -28.71
N GLU A 54 -8.13 -43.67 -27.68
CA GLU A 54 -8.38 -42.88 -26.46
C GLU A 54 -7.09 -42.57 -25.67
N GLN A 55 -6.13 -43.49 -25.58
CA GLN A 55 -4.83 -43.22 -24.95
C GLN A 55 -4.04 -42.18 -25.76
N LEU A 56 -3.95 -42.31 -27.08
CA LEU A 56 -3.29 -41.35 -27.97
C LEU A 56 -3.94 -39.95 -27.91
N GLU A 57 -5.27 -39.87 -27.91
CA GLU A 57 -5.99 -38.60 -27.71
C GLU A 57 -5.77 -38.00 -26.32
N SER A 58 -5.73 -38.84 -25.27
CA SER A 58 -5.47 -38.39 -23.90
C SER A 58 -4.07 -37.80 -23.73
N GLU A 59 -3.05 -38.41 -24.35
CA GLU A 59 -1.69 -37.87 -24.37
C GLU A 59 -1.64 -36.54 -25.12
N GLY A 60 -2.22 -36.49 -26.33
CA GLY A 60 -2.27 -35.28 -27.16
C GLY A 60 -2.96 -34.10 -26.47
N LEU A 61 -4.07 -34.33 -25.77
CA LEU A 61 -4.76 -33.29 -24.99
C LEU A 61 -3.91 -32.84 -23.78
N SER A 62 -3.24 -33.76 -23.08
CA SER A 62 -2.41 -33.42 -21.92
C SER A 62 -1.20 -32.55 -22.29
N VAL A 63 -0.58 -32.80 -23.45
CA VAL A 63 0.51 -31.97 -24.00
C VAL A 63 0.00 -30.56 -24.35
N ARG A 64 -1.21 -30.45 -24.92
CA ARG A 64 -1.86 -29.15 -25.18
C ARG A 64 -2.14 -28.38 -23.88
N LEU A 65 -2.73 -29.03 -22.87
CA LEU A 65 -2.99 -28.41 -21.56
C LEU A 65 -1.70 -27.93 -20.88
N ARG A 66 -0.64 -28.73 -20.87
CA ARG A 66 0.68 -28.34 -20.35
C ARG A 66 1.23 -27.09 -21.06
N ARG A 67 1.08 -27.01 -22.39
CA ARG A 67 1.52 -25.84 -23.18
C ARG A 67 0.70 -24.59 -22.84
N ILE A 68 -0.62 -24.71 -22.67
CA ILE A 68 -1.51 -23.61 -22.27
C ILE A 68 -1.12 -23.08 -20.88
N ILE A 69 -0.94 -23.96 -19.89
CA ILE A 69 -0.57 -23.55 -18.52
C ILE A 69 0.79 -22.84 -18.50
N ARG A 70 1.79 -23.36 -19.22
CA ARG A 70 3.09 -22.67 -19.39
C ARG A 70 2.93 -21.27 -20.00
N GLY A 71 2.09 -21.13 -21.03
CA GLY A 71 1.77 -19.84 -21.65
C GLY A 71 1.12 -18.85 -20.67
N ILE A 72 0.17 -19.31 -19.87
CA ILE A 72 -0.49 -18.50 -18.82
C ILE A 72 0.52 -18.05 -17.77
N LEU A 73 1.42 -18.92 -17.32
CA LEU A 73 2.44 -18.60 -16.31
C LEU A 73 3.47 -17.59 -16.84
N LEU A 74 3.92 -17.71 -18.09
CA LEU A 74 4.80 -16.71 -18.72
C LEU A 74 4.08 -15.37 -18.92
N ALA A 75 2.81 -15.40 -19.35
CA ALA A 75 1.99 -14.20 -19.48
C ALA A 75 1.79 -13.50 -18.13
N LEU A 76 1.55 -14.24 -17.05
CA LEU A 76 1.45 -13.70 -15.69
C LEU A 76 2.76 -13.02 -15.27
N VAL A 77 3.90 -13.66 -15.47
CA VAL A 77 5.23 -13.13 -15.13
C VAL A 77 5.57 -11.84 -15.90
N PHE A 78 5.18 -11.75 -17.17
CA PHE A 78 5.35 -10.55 -17.99
C PHE A 78 4.35 -9.44 -17.62
N LEU A 79 3.08 -9.77 -17.37
CA LEU A 79 2.01 -8.80 -17.19
C LEU A 79 2.01 -8.15 -15.79
N VAL A 80 2.33 -8.87 -14.71
CA VAL A 80 2.18 -8.32 -13.34
C VAL A 80 2.91 -6.98 -13.10
N PRO A 81 4.13 -6.72 -13.62
CA PRO A 81 4.75 -5.39 -13.52
C PRO A 81 3.97 -4.27 -14.24
N ILE A 82 3.41 -4.54 -15.42
CA ILE A 82 2.81 -3.53 -16.34
C ILE A 82 1.29 -3.43 -16.29
N PHE A 83 0.59 -4.43 -15.78
CA PHE A 83 -0.86 -4.56 -15.95
C PHE A 83 -1.65 -3.47 -15.22
N MET A 84 -2.56 -2.83 -15.93
CA MET A 84 -3.53 -1.86 -15.39
C MET A 84 -4.74 -1.75 -16.31
N ILE A 85 -5.91 -1.47 -15.73
CA ILE A 85 -7.13 -1.17 -16.49
C ILE A 85 -7.85 0.01 -15.80
N PRO A 86 -7.99 1.19 -16.43
CA PRO A 86 -8.56 2.38 -15.78
C PRO A 86 -10.10 2.38 -15.74
N VAL A 87 -10.70 1.24 -15.39
CA VAL A 87 -12.15 1.06 -15.18
C VAL A 87 -12.58 1.16 -13.72
N THR A 88 -11.67 0.88 -12.78
CA THR A 88 -11.84 1.07 -11.33
C THR A 88 -11.75 2.55 -10.94
N ALA A 89 -11.97 2.88 -9.66
CA ALA A 89 -11.93 4.28 -9.22
C ALA A 89 -10.48 4.81 -9.25
N PRO A 90 -10.28 6.14 -9.36
CA PRO A 90 -8.93 6.72 -9.53
C PRO A 90 -7.91 6.34 -8.44
N GLY A 91 -8.36 5.98 -7.23
CA GLY A 91 -7.51 5.51 -6.13
C GLY A 91 -7.14 4.02 -6.15
N ASP A 92 -7.76 3.19 -7.00
CA ASP A 92 -7.51 1.74 -7.09
C ASP A 92 -7.37 1.26 -8.55
N VAL A 93 -6.67 2.04 -9.36
CA VAL A 93 -6.37 1.71 -10.78
C VAL A 93 -5.36 0.56 -10.92
N LEU A 94 -4.61 0.24 -9.85
CA LEU A 94 -3.55 -0.77 -9.89
C LEU A 94 -3.84 -2.01 -9.05
N VAL A 95 -4.25 -1.85 -7.79
CA VAL A 95 -4.18 -2.94 -6.80
C VAL A 95 -5.24 -4.00 -7.09
N LEU A 96 -6.51 -3.60 -7.22
CA LEU A 96 -7.60 -4.54 -7.48
C LEU A 96 -7.50 -5.20 -8.87
N ASN A 97 -7.02 -4.48 -9.88
CA ASN A 97 -6.78 -5.02 -11.22
C ASN A 97 -5.70 -6.10 -11.20
N LYS A 98 -4.56 -5.85 -10.54
CA LYS A 98 -3.49 -6.85 -10.39
C LYS A 98 -3.90 -8.00 -9.48
N GLN A 99 -4.70 -7.74 -8.45
CA GLN A 99 -5.30 -8.78 -7.59
C GLN A 99 -6.15 -9.74 -8.44
N ALA A 100 -7.02 -9.21 -9.30
CA ALA A 100 -7.85 -10.01 -10.21
C ALA A 100 -7.02 -10.77 -11.27
N LEU A 101 -5.99 -10.15 -11.86
CA LEU A 101 -5.08 -10.82 -12.81
C LEU A 101 -4.37 -12.01 -12.18
N ILE A 102 -3.67 -11.78 -11.05
CA ILE A 102 -2.88 -12.80 -10.36
C ILE A 102 -3.79 -13.95 -9.94
N TYR A 103 -4.90 -13.62 -9.28
CA TYR A 103 -5.83 -14.63 -8.79
C TYR A 103 -6.47 -15.43 -9.93
N GLY A 104 -6.98 -14.75 -10.96
CA GLY A 104 -7.63 -15.38 -12.10
C GLY A 104 -6.70 -16.30 -12.89
N LEU A 105 -5.50 -15.83 -13.24
CA LEU A 105 -4.56 -16.64 -14.03
C LEU A 105 -3.98 -17.82 -13.22
N VAL A 106 -3.75 -17.65 -11.91
CA VAL A 106 -3.35 -18.78 -11.05
C VAL A 106 -4.50 -19.78 -10.90
N LEU A 107 -5.73 -19.31 -10.64
CA LEU A 107 -6.91 -20.18 -10.52
C LEU A 107 -7.18 -20.97 -11.81
N ILE A 108 -7.10 -20.33 -12.98
CA ILE A 108 -7.23 -21.00 -14.29
C ILE A 108 -6.11 -22.02 -14.47
N SER A 109 -4.86 -21.68 -14.12
CA SER A 109 -3.72 -22.61 -14.20
C SER A 109 -3.91 -23.83 -13.29
N VAL A 110 -4.44 -23.63 -12.08
CA VAL A 110 -4.83 -24.73 -11.17
C VAL A 110 -5.94 -25.56 -11.80
N ILE A 111 -7.06 -24.97 -12.23
CA ILE A 111 -8.19 -25.71 -12.83
C ILE A 111 -7.74 -26.54 -14.05
N LEU A 112 -6.91 -25.99 -14.94
CA LEU A 112 -6.36 -26.74 -16.09
C LEU A 112 -5.42 -27.87 -15.66
N TRP A 113 -4.63 -27.67 -14.59
CA TRP A 113 -3.82 -28.73 -13.99
C TRP A 113 -4.70 -29.83 -13.37
N LEU A 114 -5.80 -29.46 -12.71
CA LEU A 114 -6.78 -30.41 -12.16
C LEU A 114 -7.46 -31.24 -13.26
N VAL A 115 -7.85 -30.63 -14.39
CA VAL A 115 -8.39 -31.34 -15.57
C VAL A 115 -7.36 -32.33 -16.13
N MET A 116 -6.08 -31.94 -16.20
CA MET A 116 -5.01 -32.84 -16.64
C MET A 116 -4.80 -34.02 -15.68
N ILE A 117 -4.91 -33.80 -14.36
CA ILE A 117 -4.80 -34.87 -13.35
C ILE A 117 -5.93 -35.90 -13.52
N VAL A 118 -7.18 -35.45 -13.61
CA VAL A 118 -8.35 -36.35 -13.73
C VAL A 118 -8.24 -37.21 -15.00
N ARG A 119 -7.78 -36.63 -16.11
CA ARG A 119 -7.56 -37.36 -17.38
C ARG A 119 -6.40 -38.35 -17.35
N GLN A 120 -5.44 -38.21 -16.44
CA GLN A 120 -4.24 -39.07 -16.35
C GLN A 120 -4.38 -40.22 -15.33
N GLY A 121 -5.53 -40.39 -14.68
CA GLY A 121 -5.78 -41.44 -13.67
C GLY A 121 -4.94 -41.31 -12.38
N GLY A 122 -4.14 -40.25 -12.25
CA GLY A 122 -3.25 -40.08 -11.12
C GLY A 122 -2.43 -38.80 -11.13
N VAL A 123 -2.02 -38.39 -9.94
CA VAL A 123 -1.21 -37.19 -9.71
C VAL A 123 0.27 -37.55 -9.74
N ARG A 124 1.06 -36.81 -10.52
CA ARG A 124 2.54 -36.82 -10.45
C ARG A 124 3.02 -35.41 -10.11
N PHE A 125 3.32 -35.14 -8.84
CA PHE A 125 3.93 -33.87 -8.42
C PHE A 125 5.39 -34.02 -8.00
N LYS A 126 6.19 -32.99 -8.27
CA LYS A 126 7.52 -32.78 -7.68
C LYS A 126 7.32 -32.21 -6.27
N ILE A 127 7.79 -32.93 -5.25
CA ILE A 127 7.91 -32.42 -3.88
C ILE A 127 9.40 -32.35 -3.54
N SER A 128 9.84 -31.19 -3.06
CA SER A 128 11.08 -30.98 -2.31
C SER A 128 10.73 -30.63 -0.86
N GLY A 129 11.72 -30.29 -0.04
CA GLY A 129 11.44 -29.78 1.30
C GLY A 129 11.05 -28.30 1.34
N LEU A 130 11.22 -27.56 0.25
CA LEU A 130 10.89 -26.14 0.15
C LEU A 130 9.36 -25.93 0.13
N GLU A 131 8.61 -26.82 -0.53
CA GLU A 131 7.14 -26.78 -0.59
C GLU A 131 6.52 -27.06 0.79
N LEU A 132 7.17 -27.87 1.64
CA LEU A 132 6.75 -28.04 3.03
C LEU A 132 6.91 -26.72 3.82
N GLY A 133 8.00 -25.99 3.60
CA GLY A 133 8.19 -24.65 4.17
C GLY A 133 7.11 -23.66 3.69
N MET A 134 6.78 -23.67 2.40
CA MET A 134 5.72 -22.83 1.83
C MET A 134 4.33 -23.21 2.37
N LEU A 135 4.05 -24.50 2.54
CA LEU A 135 2.78 -24.99 3.09
C LEU A 135 2.63 -24.63 4.57
N ILE A 136 3.67 -24.82 5.39
CA ILE A 136 3.67 -24.43 6.81
C ILE A 136 3.48 -22.92 6.94
N PHE A 137 4.14 -22.12 6.09
CA PHE A 137 3.91 -20.67 6.03
C PHE A 137 2.46 -20.34 5.65
N LEU A 138 1.90 -20.96 4.62
CA LEU A 138 0.53 -20.70 4.19
C LEU A 138 -0.50 -21.08 5.27
N VAL A 139 -0.30 -22.21 5.98
CA VAL A 139 -1.14 -22.62 7.11
C VAL A 139 -1.04 -21.64 8.28
N ALA A 140 0.17 -21.14 8.60
CA ALA A 140 0.35 -20.13 9.63
C ALA A 140 -0.41 -18.82 9.31
N VAL A 141 -0.40 -18.38 8.04
CA VAL A 141 -1.17 -17.20 7.61
C VAL A 141 -2.68 -17.50 7.58
N LEU A 142 -3.11 -18.70 7.19
CA LEU A 142 -4.53 -19.11 7.26
C LEU A 142 -5.07 -19.02 8.68
N LEU A 143 -4.36 -19.60 9.65
CA LEU A 143 -4.73 -19.52 11.07
C LEU A 143 -4.76 -18.06 11.54
N SER A 144 -3.79 -17.26 11.12
CA SER A 144 -3.75 -15.82 11.43
C SER A 144 -4.92 -15.04 10.84
N ALA A 145 -5.42 -15.43 9.66
CA ALA A 145 -6.61 -14.83 9.04
C ALA A 145 -7.92 -15.27 9.70
N ILE A 146 -8.01 -16.53 10.15
CA ILE A 146 -9.17 -17.07 10.88
C ILE A 146 -9.31 -16.40 12.25
N PHE A 147 -8.22 -16.26 13.01
CA PHE A 147 -8.21 -15.65 14.35
C PHE A 147 -7.98 -14.12 14.35
N SER A 148 -8.16 -13.48 13.19
CA SER A 148 -7.93 -12.05 13.00
C SER A 148 -9.02 -11.16 13.61
N ASP A 149 -8.71 -9.87 13.80
CA ASP A 149 -9.67 -8.87 14.26
C ASP A 149 -10.75 -8.55 13.21
N ARG A 150 -10.41 -8.62 11.91
CA ARG A 150 -11.38 -8.51 10.80
C ARG A 150 -11.17 -9.62 9.78
N VAL A 151 -11.87 -10.73 9.98
CA VAL A 151 -11.76 -11.95 9.14
C VAL A 151 -11.96 -11.64 7.66
N TYR A 152 -13.04 -10.95 7.26
CA TYR A 152 -13.29 -10.62 5.85
C TYR A 152 -12.11 -9.85 5.20
N GLN A 153 -11.56 -8.86 5.93
CA GLN A 153 -10.42 -8.07 5.47
C GLN A 153 -9.15 -8.93 5.37
N SER A 154 -8.92 -9.84 6.33
CA SER A 154 -7.78 -10.75 6.32
C SER A 154 -7.83 -11.82 5.23
N PHE A 155 -9.00 -12.12 4.67
CA PHE A 155 -9.11 -12.98 3.48
C PHE A 155 -8.98 -12.19 2.17
N LEU A 156 -9.67 -11.04 2.01
CA LEU A 156 -9.93 -10.41 0.70
C LEU A 156 -9.22 -9.07 0.43
N SER A 157 -8.46 -8.55 1.39
CA SER A 157 -7.53 -7.45 1.14
C SER A 157 -6.43 -7.84 0.15
N SER A 158 -5.69 -6.86 -0.39
CA SER A 158 -4.62 -7.10 -1.36
C SER A 158 -3.42 -7.87 -0.79
N GLY A 159 -3.18 -7.75 0.52
CA GLY A 159 -2.27 -8.61 1.30
C GLY A 159 -2.99 -9.72 2.07
N GLY A 160 -4.26 -9.99 1.74
CA GLY A 160 -5.09 -10.99 2.40
C GLY A 160 -4.74 -12.42 1.98
N PHE A 161 -5.19 -13.39 2.78
CA PHE A 161 -4.88 -14.80 2.62
C PHE A 161 -5.22 -15.34 1.22
N VAL A 162 -6.33 -14.94 0.60
CA VAL A 162 -6.75 -15.44 -0.72
C VAL A 162 -5.74 -15.06 -1.81
N VAL A 163 -5.19 -13.85 -1.75
CA VAL A 163 -4.19 -13.35 -2.71
C VAL A 163 -2.82 -13.95 -2.42
N LEU A 164 -2.44 -14.02 -1.15
CA LEU A 164 -1.18 -14.63 -0.74
C LEU A 164 -1.15 -16.13 -1.09
N ALA A 165 -2.27 -16.86 -0.94
CA ALA A 165 -2.38 -18.25 -1.38
C ALA A 165 -2.09 -18.40 -2.87
N ALA A 166 -2.66 -17.55 -3.73
CA ALA A 166 -2.36 -17.57 -5.16
C ALA A 166 -0.87 -17.27 -5.45
N LEU A 167 -0.24 -16.36 -4.69
CA LEU A 167 1.18 -16.07 -4.79
C LEU A 167 2.08 -17.22 -4.30
N VAL A 168 1.68 -17.96 -3.26
CA VAL A 168 2.41 -19.13 -2.73
C VAL A 168 2.25 -20.36 -3.63
N ILE A 169 1.10 -20.48 -4.32
CA ILE A 169 0.84 -21.54 -5.32
C ILE A 169 1.69 -21.34 -6.59
N LEU A 170 2.02 -20.09 -6.97
CA LEU A 170 2.84 -19.80 -8.14
C LEU A 170 4.20 -20.54 -8.16
N PRO A 171 5.04 -20.51 -7.11
CA PRO A 171 6.23 -21.36 -6.97
C PRO A 171 6.00 -22.84 -7.32
N PHE A 172 4.92 -23.41 -6.79
CA PHE A 172 4.58 -24.81 -7.01
C PHE A 172 4.19 -25.08 -8.47
N LEU A 173 3.43 -24.18 -9.10
CA LEU A 173 3.11 -24.27 -10.53
C LEU A 173 4.38 -24.17 -11.39
N LEU A 174 5.28 -23.23 -11.11
CA LEU A 174 6.53 -23.09 -11.85
C LEU A 174 7.37 -24.38 -11.79
N LEU A 175 7.54 -24.97 -10.60
CA LEU A 175 8.29 -26.22 -10.40
C LEU A 175 7.75 -27.40 -11.23
N ASN A 176 6.41 -27.54 -11.32
CA ASN A 176 5.75 -28.69 -11.95
C ASN A 176 5.57 -28.54 -13.47
N PHE A 177 5.54 -27.29 -13.98
CA PHE A 177 5.30 -27.01 -15.40
C PHE A 177 6.55 -26.61 -16.20
N PHE A 178 7.61 -26.16 -15.56
CA PHE A 178 8.89 -25.83 -16.20
C PHE A 178 10.00 -26.81 -15.81
N GLU A 179 11.03 -26.84 -16.64
CA GLU A 179 12.27 -27.57 -16.40
C GLU A 179 13.38 -26.63 -15.92
N LYS A 180 14.38 -27.20 -15.23
CA LYS A 180 15.55 -26.49 -14.69
C LYS A 180 16.27 -25.61 -15.73
N ARG A 181 16.37 -26.10 -16.98
CA ARG A 181 16.96 -25.37 -18.13
C ARG A 181 16.14 -24.16 -18.60
N GLU A 182 14.85 -24.10 -18.25
CA GLU A 182 13.90 -23.06 -18.65
C GLU A 182 13.79 -21.93 -17.63
N SER A 183 14.52 -21.99 -16.51
CA SER A 183 14.52 -20.93 -15.49
C SER A 183 14.89 -19.56 -16.08
N GLY A 184 15.86 -19.52 -17.00
CA GLY A 184 16.26 -18.30 -17.70
C GLY A 184 15.17 -17.72 -18.60
N LEU A 185 14.30 -18.55 -19.19
CA LEU A 185 13.16 -18.08 -19.99
C LEU A 185 12.16 -17.32 -19.11
N VAL A 186 11.85 -17.85 -17.92
CA VAL A 186 10.95 -17.19 -16.96
C VAL A 186 11.56 -15.87 -16.46
N VAL A 187 12.88 -15.86 -16.22
CA VAL A 187 13.65 -14.65 -15.87
C VAL A 187 13.61 -13.60 -17.01
N ASP A 188 13.79 -13.99 -18.27
CA ASP A 188 13.73 -13.08 -19.42
C ASP A 188 12.34 -12.43 -19.57
N TYR A 189 11.24 -13.18 -19.35
CA TYR A 189 9.88 -12.62 -19.35
C TYR A 189 9.65 -11.64 -18.19
N PHE A 190 10.19 -11.93 -17.00
CA PHE A 190 10.17 -11.02 -15.84
C PHE A 190 10.93 -9.72 -16.14
N MET A 191 12.11 -9.82 -16.79
CA MET A 191 12.88 -8.66 -17.22
C MET A 191 12.14 -7.80 -18.22
N ALA A 192 11.51 -8.42 -19.23
CA ALA A 192 10.77 -7.71 -20.26
C ALA A 192 9.60 -6.90 -19.67
N GLY A 193 8.80 -7.51 -18.79
CA GLY A 193 7.72 -6.81 -18.09
C GLY A 193 8.23 -5.70 -17.18
N SER A 194 9.27 -5.97 -16.39
CA SER A 194 9.83 -4.99 -15.44
C SER A 194 10.50 -3.80 -16.14
N PHE A 195 11.21 -4.04 -17.24
CA PHE A 195 11.80 -2.99 -18.07
C PHE A 195 10.73 -2.04 -18.61
N LEU A 196 9.65 -2.58 -19.20
CA LEU A 196 8.54 -1.77 -19.69
C LEU A 196 7.88 -0.94 -18.59
N ALA A 197 7.71 -1.51 -17.39
CA ALA A 197 7.16 -0.79 -16.23
C ALA A 197 8.07 0.37 -15.77
N ILE A 198 9.39 0.15 -15.70
CA ILE A 198 10.39 1.15 -15.28
C ILE A 198 10.56 2.24 -16.34
N LEU A 199 10.66 1.86 -17.62
CA LEU A 199 10.70 2.79 -18.74
C LEU A 199 9.45 3.67 -18.76
N PHE A 200 8.27 3.08 -18.61
CA PHE A 200 7.02 3.83 -18.54
C PHE A 200 7.01 4.82 -17.36
N GLY A 201 7.38 4.38 -16.16
CA GLY A 201 7.42 5.25 -14.98
C GLY A 201 8.44 6.39 -15.10
N LEU A 202 9.61 6.15 -15.70
CA LEU A 202 10.60 7.19 -15.99
C LEU A 202 10.08 8.24 -16.98
N LEU A 203 9.46 7.80 -18.09
CA LEU A 203 8.86 8.72 -19.06
C LEU A 203 7.76 9.59 -18.41
N SER A 204 6.95 8.98 -17.54
CA SER A 204 5.92 9.66 -16.75
C SER A 204 6.51 10.80 -15.89
N LEU A 205 7.60 10.55 -15.16
CA LEU A 205 8.28 11.54 -14.31
C LEU A 205 8.78 12.79 -15.07
N TYR A 206 9.09 12.64 -16.36
CA TYR A 206 9.45 13.76 -17.26
C TYR A 206 8.23 14.37 -18.00
N GLY A 207 7.01 14.03 -17.59
CA GLY A 207 5.77 14.54 -18.19
C GLY A 207 5.39 13.91 -19.54
N LEU A 208 6.17 12.94 -20.02
CA LEU A 208 5.91 12.22 -21.27
C LEU A 208 4.80 11.19 -21.04
N SER A 209 3.57 11.66 -21.22
CA SER A 209 2.33 10.91 -21.01
C SER A 209 2.12 9.88 -22.12
N VAL A 210 2.79 8.73 -22.02
CA VAL A 210 2.68 7.59 -22.95
C VAL A 210 1.21 7.18 -23.18
N PHE A 211 0.34 7.33 -22.18
CA PHE A 211 -1.10 7.07 -22.33
C PHE A 211 -1.85 8.00 -23.29
N LYS A 212 -1.29 9.15 -23.72
CA LYS A 212 -1.87 9.91 -24.83
C LYS A 212 -1.83 9.10 -26.14
N LEU A 213 -0.77 8.31 -26.36
CA LEU A 213 -0.63 7.41 -27.52
C LEU A 213 -1.67 6.29 -27.49
N PHE A 214 -2.03 5.83 -26.29
CA PHE A 214 -3.04 4.78 -26.06
C PHE A 214 -4.42 5.31 -25.69
N SER A 215 -4.68 6.61 -25.89
CA SER A 215 -5.94 7.26 -25.47
C SER A 215 -7.19 6.68 -26.16
N PHE A 216 -7.03 5.94 -27.27
CA PHE A 216 -8.09 5.20 -27.94
C PHE A 216 -8.51 3.91 -27.21
N LEU A 217 -7.63 3.31 -26.39
CA LEU A 217 -7.94 2.13 -25.57
C LEU A 217 -8.68 2.48 -24.28
N PHE A 218 -8.75 3.77 -23.94
CA PHE A 218 -9.18 4.27 -22.64
C PHE A 218 -10.29 5.31 -22.78
N TYR A 219 -11.00 5.59 -21.69
CA TYR A 219 -12.08 6.56 -21.69
C TYR A 219 -11.56 7.97 -22.05
N LYS A 220 -12.24 8.63 -23.00
CA LYS A 220 -11.97 10.00 -23.43
C LYS A 220 -12.02 10.91 -22.19
N ASN A 221 -10.91 11.60 -21.89
CA ASN A 221 -10.65 12.41 -20.67
C ASN A 221 -9.95 11.70 -19.48
N LEU A 222 -9.39 10.50 -19.63
CA LEU A 222 -8.48 9.93 -18.63
C LEU A 222 -7.13 10.69 -18.59
N VAL A 223 -6.98 11.57 -17.60
CA VAL A 223 -5.73 12.26 -17.29
C VAL A 223 -5.02 11.53 -16.16
N PHE A 224 -3.94 10.82 -16.48
CA PHE A 224 -2.99 10.33 -15.48
C PHE A 224 -2.07 11.47 -15.04
N SER A 225 -1.71 11.51 -13.75
CA SER A 225 -0.69 12.46 -13.27
C SER A 225 0.68 12.11 -13.84
N SER A 226 1.58 13.10 -13.93
CA SER A 226 3.01 12.94 -14.29
C SER A 226 3.84 12.16 -13.26
N GLN A 227 3.20 11.52 -12.28
CA GLN A 227 3.82 10.67 -11.28
C GLN A 227 3.28 9.23 -11.35
N PHE A 228 2.27 8.98 -12.20
CA PHE A 228 1.67 7.67 -12.34
C PHE A 228 2.63 6.68 -12.99
N ASN A 229 2.80 5.52 -12.37
CA ASN A 229 3.54 4.37 -12.89
C ASN A 229 2.70 3.10 -12.68
N THR A 230 2.99 2.02 -13.42
CA THR A 230 2.20 0.78 -13.31
C THR A 230 2.48 -0.03 -12.05
N VAL A 231 3.59 0.23 -11.33
CA VAL A 231 4.06 -0.62 -10.24
C VAL A 231 3.41 -0.26 -8.91
N GLY A 232 3.25 1.03 -8.60
CA GLY A 232 2.70 1.54 -7.35
C GLY A 232 3.18 2.96 -7.07
N THR A 233 3.78 3.18 -5.90
CA THR A 233 4.50 4.44 -5.63
C THR A 233 5.82 4.50 -6.42
N VAL A 234 6.49 5.65 -6.45
CA VAL A 234 7.77 5.77 -7.16
C VAL A 234 8.87 5.01 -6.42
N ASN A 235 8.79 4.89 -5.08
CA ASN A 235 9.67 3.99 -4.35
C ASN A 235 9.39 2.50 -4.64
N ASN A 236 8.13 2.08 -4.88
CA ASN A 236 7.87 0.72 -5.37
C ASN A 236 8.52 0.47 -6.74
N LEU A 237 8.52 1.48 -7.62
CA LEU A 237 9.20 1.41 -8.92
C LEU A 237 10.73 1.32 -8.76
N GLY A 238 11.32 2.13 -7.86
CA GLY A 238 12.74 2.05 -7.50
C GLY A 238 13.14 0.70 -6.90
N ALA A 239 12.28 0.13 -6.07
CA ALA A 239 12.46 -1.22 -5.52
C ALA A 239 12.40 -2.31 -6.60
N LEU A 240 11.52 -2.19 -7.60
CA LEU A 240 11.54 -3.09 -8.75
C LEU A 240 12.81 -2.90 -9.60
N ALA A 241 13.28 -1.67 -9.76
CA ALA A 241 14.49 -1.35 -10.51
C ALA A 241 15.77 -1.89 -9.86
N SER A 242 15.89 -1.86 -8.53
CA SER A 242 17.02 -2.48 -7.84
C SER A 242 17.07 -4.00 -8.06
N VAL A 243 15.91 -4.66 -8.04
CA VAL A 243 15.80 -6.10 -8.30
C VAL A 243 16.01 -6.45 -9.78
N LEU A 244 15.50 -5.64 -10.72
CA LEU A 244 15.73 -5.82 -12.15
C LEU A 244 17.21 -5.67 -12.51
N LEU A 245 17.88 -4.64 -11.98
CA LEU A 245 19.31 -4.42 -12.22
C LEU A 245 20.12 -5.63 -11.75
N VAL A 246 19.78 -6.21 -10.59
CA VAL A 246 20.41 -7.43 -10.08
C VAL A 246 20.21 -8.62 -11.02
N ALA A 247 18.98 -8.86 -11.48
CA ALA A 247 18.69 -9.95 -12.42
C ALA A 247 19.43 -9.78 -13.76
N ILE A 248 19.49 -8.56 -14.31
CA ILE A 248 20.16 -8.29 -15.60
C ILE A 248 21.67 -8.59 -15.46
N SER A 249 22.26 -8.18 -14.33
CA SER A 249 23.67 -8.41 -14.04
C SER A 249 24.02 -9.90 -13.89
N SER A 250 23.13 -10.71 -13.30
CA SER A 250 23.32 -12.17 -13.22
C SER A 250 23.09 -12.89 -14.56
N SER A 251 22.27 -12.33 -15.46
CA SER A 251 22.07 -12.92 -16.80
C SER A 251 23.23 -12.66 -17.75
N PHE A 252 23.84 -11.46 -17.74
CA PHE A 252 25.06 -11.17 -18.52
C PHE A 252 26.22 -12.11 -18.20
N PHE A 253 26.28 -12.60 -16.96
CA PHE A 253 27.28 -13.58 -16.51
C PHE A 253 27.14 -14.95 -17.19
N ASN A 254 25.91 -15.41 -17.45
CA ASN A 254 25.63 -16.71 -18.08
C ASN A 254 25.67 -16.67 -19.63
N SER A 255 25.45 -15.51 -20.26
CA SER A 255 25.48 -15.40 -21.73
C SER A 255 26.84 -15.73 -22.35
N PHE A 256 27.95 -15.54 -21.62
CA PHE A 256 29.30 -15.91 -22.09
C PHE A 256 29.65 -17.40 -21.92
N THR A 257 28.75 -18.23 -21.36
CA THR A 257 29.04 -19.64 -21.04
C THR A 257 28.28 -20.67 -21.88
N LYS A 258 27.21 -20.28 -22.58
CA LYS A 258 26.46 -21.20 -23.46
C LYS A 258 27.12 -21.25 -24.85
N SER A 259 27.66 -22.42 -25.20
CA SER A 259 28.04 -22.72 -26.59
C SER A 259 26.78 -22.88 -27.44
N ASP A 260 26.73 -22.19 -28.58
CA ASP A 260 25.51 -21.85 -29.32
C ASP A 260 25.04 -22.97 -30.28
N ASN A 261 24.65 -24.13 -29.72
CA ASN A 261 24.35 -25.35 -30.50
C ASN A 261 22.88 -25.80 -30.52
N SER A 262 21.93 -25.03 -29.97
CA SER A 262 20.49 -25.30 -30.12
C SER A 262 19.80 -24.20 -30.93
N LYS A 263 19.98 -24.25 -32.26
CA LYS A 263 19.20 -23.45 -33.21
C LYS A 263 17.76 -23.96 -33.26
N ASP A 264 16.92 -23.45 -32.37
CA ASP A 264 15.48 -23.62 -32.47
C ASP A 264 14.93 -22.55 -33.45
N GLU A 265 14.83 -22.92 -34.74
CA GLU A 265 14.69 -21.98 -35.86
C GLU A 265 13.41 -21.10 -35.83
N ASN A 266 12.43 -21.46 -35.00
CA ASN A 266 11.09 -20.85 -35.00
C ASN A 266 10.94 -19.55 -34.18
N SER A 267 12.01 -18.99 -33.59
CA SER A 267 11.91 -17.75 -32.79
C SER A 267 12.94 -16.66 -33.15
N ARG A 268 13.07 -16.33 -34.44
CA ARG A 268 13.99 -15.29 -34.97
C ARG A 268 13.98 -13.93 -34.24
N PHE A 269 12.92 -13.58 -33.51
CA PHE A 269 12.75 -12.28 -32.85
C PHE A 269 13.35 -12.19 -31.43
N TRP A 270 13.25 -13.24 -30.62
CA TRP A 270 13.56 -13.17 -29.18
C TRP A 270 15.06 -12.95 -28.87
N PRO A 271 16.01 -13.62 -29.57
CA PRO A 271 17.44 -13.41 -29.36
C PRO A 271 17.92 -11.98 -29.69
N TRP A 272 17.26 -11.29 -30.62
CA TRP A 272 17.57 -9.89 -30.95
C TRP A 272 16.97 -8.89 -29.95
N LEU A 273 15.77 -9.19 -29.44
CA LEU A 273 15.07 -8.31 -28.50
C LEU A 273 15.71 -8.29 -27.10
N MET A 274 16.15 -9.44 -26.58
CA MET A 274 16.62 -9.53 -25.19
C MET A 274 17.87 -8.68 -24.86
N PRO A 275 18.90 -8.55 -25.73
CA PRO A 275 20.00 -7.61 -25.51
C PRO A 275 19.54 -6.16 -25.37
N VAL A 276 18.53 -5.73 -26.14
CA VAL A 276 17.95 -4.38 -26.05
C VAL A 276 17.21 -4.20 -24.72
N ILE A 277 16.40 -5.19 -24.31
CA ILE A 277 15.70 -5.19 -23.01
C ILE A 277 16.69 -5.17 -21.84
N LYS A 278 17.76 -5.95 -21.89
CA LYS A 278 18.78 -6.00 -20.82
C LYS A 278 19.59 -4.70 -20.74
N THR A 279 19.99 -4.15 -21.88
CA THR A 279 20.74 -2.87 -21.91
C THR A 279 19.85 -1.70 -21.49
N GLY A 280 18.67 -1.55 -22.08
CA GLY A 280 17.69 -0.52 -21.73
C GLY A 280 17.20 -0.66 -20.29
N GLY A 281 16.99 -1.89 -19.81
CA GLY A 281 16.61 -2.21 -18.44
C GLY A 281 17.68 -1.83 -17.41
N ALA A 282 18.96 -2.09 -17.70
CA ALA A 282 20.06 -1.66 -16.84
C ALA A 282 20.17 -0.13 -16.78
N VAL A 283 20.20 0.53 -17.94
CA VAL A 283 20.31 2.01 -18.04
C VAL A 283 19.14 2.71 -17.35
N SER A 284 17.91 2.30 -17.65
CA SER A 284 16.71 2.85 -17.02
C SER A 284 16.70 2.61 -15.50
N SER A 285 17.05 1.42 -15.04
CA SER A 285 17.14 1.13 -13.61
C SER A 285 18.17 2.02 -12.91
N VAL A 286 19.39 2.16 -13.46
CA VAL A 286 20.42 3.04 -12.89
C VAL A 286 19.96 4.49 -12.84
N ILE A 287 19.36 5.02 -13.91
CA ILE A 287 18.81 6.40 -13.94
C ILE A 287 17.75 6.57 -12.84
N LEU A 288 16.80 5.64 -12.70
CA LEU A 288 15.76 5.74 -11.68
C LEU A 288 16.35 5.70 -10.26
N LEU A 289 17.31 4.80 -10.00
CA LEU A 289 17.95 4.70 -8.69
C LEU A 289 18.74 5.98 -8.32
N LEU A 290 19.36 6.64 -9.30
CA LEU A 290 20.06 7.91 -9.11
C LEU A 290 19.11 9.11 -8.92
N ILE A 291 17.94 9.11 -9.58
CA ILE A 291 16.88 10.12 -9.35
C ILE A 291 16.31 10.01 -7.93
N LEU A 292 16.01 8.79 -7.48
CA LEU A 292 15.43 8.54 -6.16
C LEU A 292 16.46 8.68 -5.03
N ASN A 293 17.71 8.28 -5.27
CA ASN A 293 18.85 8.43 -4.36
C ASN A 293 18.54 8.00 -2.92
N TRP A 294 18.11 6.76 -2.75
CA TRP A 294 17.72 6.20 -1.45
C TRP A 294 18.52 4.94 -1.10
N TRP A 295 19.09 4.95 0.11
CA TRP A 295 20.06 3.95 0.59
C TRP A 295 19.53 2.52 0.52
N VAL A 296 18.22 2.30 0.70
CA VAL A 296 17.58 0.99 0.64
C VAL A 296 17.85 0.30 -0.70
N PHE A 297 17.72 1.02 -1.81
CA PHE A 297 17.90 0.43 -3.14
C PHE A 297 19.35 0.03 -3.40
N TYR A 298 20.30 0.86 -2.99
CA TYR A 298 21.73 0.55 -3.10
C TYR A 298 22.12 -0.66 -2.23
N THR A 299 21.55 -0.78 -1.02
CA THR A 299 21.70 -1.98 -0.18
C THR A 299 21.13 -3.23 -0.85
N VAL A 300 19.96 -3.14 -1.49
CA VAL A 300 19.36 -4.29 -2.22
C VAL A 300 20.22 -4.73 -3.40
N VAL A 301 20.76 -3.79 -4.19
CA VAL A 301 21.70 -4.11 -5.29
C VAL A 301 22.98 -4.74 -4.73
N ALA A 302 23.54 -4.18 -3.66
CA ALA A 302 24.77 -4.70 -3.02
C ALA A 302 24.58 -6.11 -2.47
N VAL A 303 23.48 -6.39 -1.74
CA VAL A 303 23.19 -7.74 -1.23
C VAL A 303 22.91 -8.73 -2.36
N GLY A 304 22.22 -8.29 -3.43
CA GLY A 304 22.02 -9.10 -4.64
C GLY A 304 23.36 -9.51 -5.27
N MET A 305 24.26 -8.56 -5.54
CA MET A 305 25.59 -8.85 -6.11
C MET A 305 26.50 -9.65 -5.18
N ALA A 306 26.44 -9.38 -3.88
CA ALA A 306 27.16 -10.16 -2.88
C ALA A 306 26.66 -11.63 -2.85
N GLY A 307 25.37 -11.86 -3.14
CA GLY A 307 24.82 -13.19 -3.39
C GLY A 307 25.54 -13.93 -4.51
N THR A 308 25.77 -13.29 -5.67
CA THR A 308 26.53 -13.87 -6.79
C THR A 308 27.95 -14.26 -6.38
N LEU A 309 28.64 -13.38 -5.64
CA LEU A 309 30.00 -13.64 -5.15
C LEU A 309 30.01 -14.79 -4.12
N PHE A 310 29.10 -14.78 -3.15
CA PHE A 310 29.00 -15.83 -2.15
C PHE A 310 28.69 -17.19 -2.79
N GLY A 311 27.77 -17.25 -3.77
CA GLY A 311 27.46 -18.45 -4.53
C GLY A 311 28.68 -19.06 -5.22
N THR A 312 29.50 -18.24 -5.89
CA THR A 312 30.74 -18.73 -6.55
C THR A 312 31.82 -19.16 -5.56
N VAL A 313 31.99 -18.47 -4.42
CA VAL A 313 32.91 -18.90 -3.35
C VAL A 313 32.46 -20.22 -2.72
N LEU A 314 31.16 -20.36 -2.45
CA LEU A 314 30.56 -21.57 -1.89
C LEU A 314 30.76 -22.77 -2.82
N ALA A 315 30.51 -22.57 -4.13
CA ALA A 315 30.76 -23.56 -5.18
C ALA A 315 32.21 -24.04 -5.21
N LYS A 316 33.17 -23.13 -5.10
CA LYS A 316 34.60 -23.47 -5.08
C LYS A 316 35.02 -24.17 -3.78
N LYS A 317 34.63 -23.62 -2.61
CA LYS A 317 35.16 -24.04 -1.29
C LYS A 317 34.58 -25.36 -0.78
N TYR A 318 33.27 -25.57 -0.89
CA TYR A 318 32.59 -26.71 -0.27
C TYR A 318 32.28 -27.86 -1.24
N LEU A 319 32.39 -27.62 -2.54
CA LEU A 319 32.03 -28.59 -3.58
C LEU A 319 33.21 -28.95 -4.49
N GLY A 320 34.38 -28.33 -4.31
CA GLY A 320 35.62 -28.66 -5.03
C GLY A 320 35.62 -28.27 -6.52
N ILE A 321 34.64 -27.49 -6.97
CA ILE A 321 34.41 -27.21 -8.39
C ILE A 321 35.24 -26.00 -8.83
N TYR A 322 36.22 -26.25 -9.69
CA TYR A 322 37.00 -25.22 -10.37
C TYR A 322 36.24 -24.70 -11.59
N LEU A 323 35.39 -23.69 -11.36
CA LEU A 323 34.81 -22.88 -12.44
C LEU A 323 35.96 -22.33 -13.32
N ARG A 324 35.94 -22.61 -14.63
CA ARG A 324 37.01 -22.21 -15.56
C ARG A 324 37.18 -20.67 -15.51
N PRO A 325 38.41 -20.12 -15.48
CA PRO A 325 38.62 -18.66 -15.36
C PRO A 325 37.93 -17.82 -16.45
N LYS A 326 37.78 -18.35 -17.67
CA LYS A 326 37.04 -17.70 -18.77
C LYS A 326 35.51 -17.85 -18.69
N ALA A 327 34.98 -18.72 -17.82
CA ALA A 327 33.55 -19.01 -17.71
C ALA A 327 32.84 -18.23 -16.60
N VAL A 328 33.58 -17.46 -15.77
CA VAL A 328 33.05 -16.79 -14.58
C VAL A 328 33.65 -15.38 -14.49
N ASN A 329 33.10 -14.46 -15.28
CA ASN A 329 33.53 -13.06 -15.26
C ASN A 329 32.91 -12.31 -14.07
N LEU A 330 33.54 -12.43 -12.89
CA LEU A 330 33.12 -11.76 -11.67
C LEU A 330 33.25 -10.22 -11.73
N PHE A 331 33.91 -9.66 -12.75
CA PHE A 331 34.15 -8.22 -12.85
C PHE A 331 32.84 -7.43 -12.94
N GLY A 332 31.84 -7.91 -13.67
CA GLY A 332 30.53 -7.24 -13.79
C GLY A 332 29.79 -7.13 -12.44
N PRO A 333 29.53 -8.25 -11.74
CA PRO A 333 28.94 -8.22 -10.40
C PRO A 333 29.78 -7.42 -9.39
N LEU A 334 31.11 -7.46 -9.48
CA LEU A 334 32.01 -6.72 -8.59
C LEU A 334 31.96 -5.20 -8.84
N THR A 335 31.96 -4.73 -10.10
CA THR A 335 31.85 -3.29 -10.39
C THR A 335 30.50 -2.74 -9.97
N ILE A 336 29.42 -3.48 -10.17
CA ILE A 336 28.07 -3.07 -9.74
C ILE A 336 27.96 -3.09 -8.21
N LEU A 337 28.57 -4.06 -7.52
CA LEU A 337 28.68 -4.06 -6.06
C LEU A 337 29.46 -2.84 -5.54
N VAL A 338 30.64 -2.56 -6.11
CA VAL A 338 31.46 -1.41 -5.72
C VAL A 338 30.72 -0.10 -5.98
N LEU A 339 30.06 0.05 -7.14
CA LEU A 339 29.24 1.22 -7.45
C LEU A 339 28.07 1.37 -6.47
N ALA A 340 27.36 0.28 -6.15
CA ALA A 340 26.28 0.31 -5.17
C ALA A 340 26.78 0.69 -3.76
N LEU A 341 27.94 0.20 -3.34
CA LEU A 341 28.56 0.59 -2.05
C LEU A 341 29.03 2.05 -2.05
N LEU A 342 29.62 2.53 -3.15
CA LEU A 342 30.00 3.94 -3.31
C LEU A 342 28.78 4.87 -3.28
N LEU A 343 27.68 4.48 -3.92
CA LEU A 343 26.42 5.24 -3.87
C LEU A 343 25.75 5.14 -2.48
N LEU A 344 25.82 3.98 -1.81
CA LEU A 344 25.30 3.79 -0.45
C LEU A 344 26.00 4.71 0.56
N LEU A 345 27.34 4.76 0.52
CA LEU A 345 28.14 5.63 1.39
C LEU A 345 28.05 7.10 0.94
N GLY A 346 28.18 7.35 -0.37
CA GLY A 346 28.27 8.67 -0.96
C GLY A 346 26.96 9.46 -0.94
N SER A 347 25.80 8.81 -1.12
CA SER A 347 24.48 9.49 -1.22
C SER A 347 24.09 10.33 0.00
N ARG A 348 24.71 10.09 1.17
CA ARG A 348 24.55 10.91 2.39
C ARG A 348 25.38 12.19 2.38
N TYR A 349 26.55 12.18 1.74
CA TYR A 349 27.52 13.28 1.72
C TYR A 349 27.46 14.09 0.41
N PHE A 350 27.07 13.43 -0.68
CA PHE A 350 26.97 13.98 -2.03
C PHE A 350 25.54 13.74 -2.55
N PRO A 351 24.56 14.59 -2.20
CA PRO A 351 23.20 14.47 -2.73
C PRO A 351 23.21 14.81 -4.22
N PHE A 352 23.13 13.77 -5.08
CA PHE A 352 23.02 13.96 -6.52
C PHE A 352 21.70 14.67 -6.86
N ASN A 353 21.81 15.88 -7.42
CA ASN A 353 20.68 16.67 -7.90
C ASN A 353 20.37 16.31 -9.36
N PHE A 354 19.80 15.11 -9.57
CA PHE A 354 19.35 14.68 -10.89
C PHE A 354 18.09 15.45 -11.35
N PRO A 355 18.03 15.90 -12.62
CA PRO A 355 16.82 16.48 -13.21
C PRO A 355 15.63 15.53 -13.08
N GLY A 356 14.48 16.04 -12.61
CA GLY A 356 13.28 15.25 -12.31
C GLY A 356 13.06 14.95 -10.83
N ARG A 357 14.10 15.02 -9.97
CA ARG A 357 13.96 14.79 -8.52
C ARG A 357 12.99 15.76 -7.83
N GLN A 358 12.86 16.98 -8.36
CA GLN A 358 11.92 18.01 -7.87
C GLN A 358 10.45 17.66 -8.11
N ASN A 359 10.15 16.73 -9.04
CA ASN A 359 8.79 16.32 -9.38
C ASN A 359 8.31 15.10 -8.59
N LEU A 360 9.14 14.54 -7.69
CA LEU A 360 8.80 13.34 -6.93
C LEU A 360 7.74 13.64 -5.86
N PRO A 361 6.73 12.76 -5.68
CA PRO A 361 5.82 12.88 -4.54
C PRO A 361 6.56 12.63 -3.23
N LEU A 362 6.15 13.34 -2.17
CA LEU A 362 6.66 13.09 -0.82
C LEU A 362 6.08 11.78 -0.27
N GLU A 363 6.84 10.70 -0.41
CA GLU A 363 6.50 9.41 0.18
C GLU A 363 6.99 9.31 1.63
N VAL A 364 6.10 8.85 2.51
CA VAL A 364 6.35 8.76 3.94
C VAL A 364 6.00 7.37 4.44
N GLY A 365 6.89 6.77 5.22
CA GLY A 365 6.66 5.48 5.87
C GLY A 365 6.94 5.56 7.36
N LEU A 366 6.42 4.59 8.11
CA LEU A 366 6.78 4.42 9.52
C LEU A 366 8.29 4.10 9.62
N THR A 367 8.95 4.54 10.70
CA THR A 367 10.36 4.18 10.91
C THR A 367 10.49 2.74 11.41
N GLN A 368 11.69 2.15 11.28
CA GLN A 368 11.98 0.81 11.82
C GLN A 368 11.70 0.74 13.34
N LYS A 369 12.08 1.78 14.09
CA LYS A 369 11.76 1.91 15.52
C LYS A 369 10.25 2.01 15.78
N GLY A 370 9.52 2.85 15.03
CA GLY A 370 8.06 2.96 15.17
C GLY A 370 7.34 1.65 14.85
N SER A 371 7.84 0.90 13.86
CA SER A 371 7.30 -0.41 13.50
C SER A 371 7.51 -1.46 14.59
N PHE A 372 8.69 -1.45 15.23
CA PHE A 372 8.95 -2.27 16.41
C PHE A 372 8.04 -1.91 17.60
N GLU A 373 7.74 -0.62 17.83
CA GLU A 373 6.82 -0.19 18.88
C GLU A 373 5.39 -0.71 18.63
N VAL A 374 4.88 -0.62 17.39
CA VAL A 374 3.58 -1.21 16.99
C VAL A 374 3.60 -2.74 17.11
N ALA A 375 4.68 -3.40 16.71
CA ALA A 375 4.85 -4.85 16.84
C ALA A 375 4.83 -5.30 18.31
N LYS A 376 5.57 -4.61 19.18
CA LYS A 376 5.58 -4.86 20.63
C LYS A 376 4.19 -4.70 21.25
N GLY A 377 3.45 -3.66 20.87
CA GLY A 377 2.06 -3.45 21.31
C GLY A 377 1.09 -4.52 20.79
N SER A 378 1.18 -4.90 19.51
CA SER A 378 0.36 -5.97 18.93
C SER A 378 0.59 -7.30 19.66
N LEU A 379 1.84 -7.74 19.74
CA LEU A 379 2.22 -9.03 20.31
C LEU A 379 1.88 -9.16 21.80
N SER A 380 1.85 -8.06 22.58
CA SER A 380 1.44 -8.11 23.99
C SER A 380 -0.04 -8.45 24.19
N THR A 381 -0.86 -8.36 23.15
CA THR A 381 -2.31 -8.63 23.20
C THR A 381 -2.78 -9.74 22.26
N LYS A 382 -2.01 -10.05 21.20
CA LYS A 382 -2.40 -10.98 20.11
C LYS A 382 -1.24 -11.92 19.74
N LEU A 383 -0.57 -12.50 20.73
CA LEU A 383 0.73 -13.16 20.56
C LEU A 383 0.82 -14.26 19.48
N PRO A 384 -0.05 -15.29 19.42
CA PRO A 384 0.15 -16.39 18.47
C PRO A 384 -0.07 -15.96 17.03
N PHE A 385 -1.11 -15.15 16.77
CA PHE A 385 -1.68 -14.94 15.42
C PHE A 385 -1.66 -13.47 14.94
N GLY A 386 -1.25 -12.51 15.76
CA GLY A 386 -1.27 -11.09 15.42
C GLY A 386 -2.68 -10.52 15.22
N VAL A 387 -2.80 -9.37 14.55
CA VAL A 387 -4.10 -8.75 14.21
C VAL A 387 -4.74 -9.32 12.93
N GLY A 388 -4.06 -10.25 12.27
CA GLY A 388 -4.42 -10.82 10.97
C GLY A 388 -3.89 -10.05 9.77
N PRO A 389 -3.73 -10.72 8.60
CA PRO A 389 -3.39 -10.09 7.33
C PRO A 389 -4.25 -8.86 7.00
N GLY A 390 -3.67 -7.82 6.42
CA GLY A 390 -4.38 -6.62 5.98
C GLY A 390 -4.99 -5.74 7.09
N ASN A 391 -4.74 -6.04 8.38
CA ASN A 391 -5.25 -5.29 9.54
C ASN A 391 -4.19 -4.41 10.24
N PHE A 392 -3.03 -4.15 9.62
CA PHE A 392 -1.96 -3.31 10.20
C PHE A 392 -2.48 -1.98 10.76
N SER A 393 -3.42 -1.31 10.06
CA SER A 393 -3.95 -0.01 10.50
C SER A 393 -4.63 -0.07 11.87
N LEU A 394 -5.23 -1.20 12.26
CA LEU A 394 -5.84 -1.36 13.59
C LEU A 394 -4.77 -1.44 14.69
N ALA A 395 -3.66 -2.15 14.43
CA ALA A 395 -2.52 -2.19 15.33
C ALA A 395 -1.84 -0.80 15.42
N PHE A 396 -1.71 -0.11 14.29
CA PHE A 396 -1.14 1.24 14.25
C PHE A 396 -1.98 2.24 15.04
N ASP A 397 -3.31 2.26 14.88
CA ASP A 397 -4.18 3.18 15.62
C ASP A 397 -4.01 3.00 17.14
N LYS A 398 -4.06 1.74 17.60
CA LYS A 398 -4.01 1.39 19.02
C LYS A 398 -2.64 1.60 19.66
N TYR A 399 -1.57 1.34 18.90
CA TYR A 399 -0.19 1.35 19.38
C TYR A 399 0.67 2.41 18.65
N LYS A 400 0.05 3.51 18.23
CA LYS A 400 0.69 4.61 17.49
C LYS A 400 1.93 5.11 18.25
N PRO A 401 3.14 5.05 17.65
CA PRO A 401 4.36 5.50 18.29
C PRO A 401 4.31 6.99 18.64
N SER A 402 4.69 7.37 19.86
CA SER A 402 4.72 8.77 20.29
C SER A 402 5.67 9.64 19.45
N GLY A 403 6.71 9.02 18.87
CA GLY A 403 7.59 9.67 17.89
C GLY A 403 6.87 10.16 16.62
N VAL A 404 5.74 9.56 16.24
CA VAL A 404 4.93 10.02 15.09
C VAL A 404 4.24 11.34 15.41
N ASN A 405 3.75 11.53 16.64
CA ASN A 405 3.07 12.78 17.03
C ASN A 405 4.01 14.00 17.01
N ASN A 406 5.30 13.79 17.24
CA ASN A 406 6.33 14.83 17.16
C ASN A 406 6.84 15.08 15.72
N SER A 407 6.24 14.44 14.71
CA SER A 407 6.61 14.62 13.30
C SER A 407 5.62 15.52 12.54
N ALA A 408 6.00 15.97 11.35
CA ALA A 408 5.09 16.65 10.41
C ALA A 408 3.89 15.77 9.99
N PHE A 409 4.01 14.44 10.13
CA PHE A 409 3.03 13.44 9.70
C PHE A 409 2.20 12.90 10.88
N TRP A 410 2.09 13.65 11.97
CA TRP A 410 1.37 13.28 13.19
C TRP A 410 -0.10 12.89 12.96
N ASN A 411 -0.75 13.47 11.94
CA ASN A 411 -2.12 13.20 11.54
C ASN A 411 -2.26 12.06 10.50
N THR A 412 -1.15 11.45 10.08
CA THR A 412 -1.14 10.40 9.06
C THR A 412 -1.41 9.03 9.68
N ARG A 413 -2.44 8.34 9.20
CA ARG A 413 -2.72 6.94 9.53
C ARG A 413 -1.93 6.02 8.61
N PHE A 414 -0.84 5.42 9.10
CA PHE A 414 -0.02 4.54 8.28
C PHE A 414 -0.70 3.19 8.04
N GLY A 415 -0.71 2.75 6.78
CA GLY A 415 -1.28 1.45 6.36
C GLY A 415 -0.29 0.28 6.35
N ASN A 416 1.02 0.56 6.50
CA ASN A 416 2.10 -0.42 6.47
C ASN A 416 3.19 -0.08 7.48
N ALA A 417 3.94 -1.10 7.89
CA ALA A 417 5.19 -0.96 8.64
C ALA A 417 6.36 -0.44 7.76
N ALA A 418 7.53 -0.26 8.38
CA ALA A 418 8.78 0.11 7.72
C ALA A 418 9.36 -0.98 6.80
N SER A 419 8.95 -2.24 6.98
CA SER A 419 9.36 -3.36 6.14
C SER A 419 8.36 -4.49 6.16
N GLU A 420 8.43 -5.38 5.17
CA GLU A 420 7.52 -6.52 5.06
C GLU A 420 7.71 -7.52 6.21
N LEU A 421 8.91 -7.63 6.79
CA LEU A 421 9.12 -8.35 8.05
C LEU A 421 8.20 -7.84 9.17
N TRP A 422 8.14 -6.53 9.38
CA TRP A 422 7.28 -5.98 10.45
C TRP A 422 5.80 -6.12 10.13
N ASN A 423 5.40 -5.98 8.86
CA ASN A 423 4.05 -6.31 8.42
C ASN A 423 3.70 -7.76 8.80
N LEU A 424 4.56 -8.73 8.47
CA LEU A 424 4.39 -10.14 8.80
C LEU A 424 4.26 -10.35 10.31
N VAL A 425 5.20 -9.83 11.12
CA VAL A 425 5.18 -9.99 12.59
C VAL A 425 3.90 -9.42 13.22
N ILE A 426 3.46 -8.22 12.78
CA ILE A 426 2.25 -7.57 13.32
C ILE A 426 0.99 -8.33 12.91
N GLN A 427 0.93 -8.81 11.68
CA GLN A 427 -0.27 -9.41 11.07
C GLN A 427 -0.41 -10.91 11.32
N THR A 428 0.68 -11.63 11.65
CA THR A 428 0.67 -13.10 11.78
C THR A 428 1.28 -13.62 13.10
N GLY A 429 1.72 -12.71 13.97
CA GLY A 429 2.21 -13.04 15.31
C GLY A 429 3.48 -13.89 15.30
N VAL A 430 3.69 -14.60 16.41
CA VAL A 430 4.87 -15.48 16.57
C VAL A 430 4.75 -16.73 15.68
N VAL A 431 3.54 -17.23 15.41
CA VAL A 431 3.35 -18.43 14.58
C VAL A 431 3.76 -18.16 13.14
N GLY A 432 3.34 -17.04 12.54
CA GLY A 432 3.77 -16.67 11.20
C GLY A 432 5.26 -16.31 11.11
N LEU A 433 5.83 -15.65 12.13
CA LEU A 433 7.27 -15.42 12.20
C LEU A 433 8.07 -16.74 12.24
N GLY A 434 7.67 -17.70 13.08
CA GLY A 434 8.30 -19.01 13.16
C GLY A 434 8.21 -19.80 11.85
N ALA A 435 7.03 -19.76 11.21
CA ALA A 435 6.82 -20.39 9.91
C ALA A 435 7.66 -19.72 8.79
N PHE A 436 7.83 -18.39 8.83
CA PHE A 436 8.71 -17.66 7.91
C PHE A 436 10.18 -18.01 8.14
N VAL A 437 10.65 -18.09 9.39
CA VAL A 437 12.02 -18.55 9.70
C VAL A 437 12.25 -19.97 9.18
N PHE A 438 11.26 -20.87 9.32
CA PHE A 438 11.33 -22.22 8.75
C PHE A 438 11.33 -22.24 7.22
N LEU A 439 10.57 -21.35 6.57
CA LEU A 439 10.61 -21.16 5.11
C LEU A 439 12.00 -20.69 4.64
N ILE A 440 12.58 -19.67 5.28
CA ILE A 440 13.93 -19.17 4.93
C ILE A 440 14.99 -20.24 5.21
N PHE A 441 14.89 -20.97 6.32
CA PHE A 441 15.76 -22.12 6.60
C PHE A 441 15.66 -23.17 5.47
N SER A 442 14.45 -23.52 5.04
CA SER A 442 14.22 -24.46 3.95
C SER A 442 14.84 -23.97 2.63
N VAL A 443 14.60 -22.71 2.29
CA VAL A 443 15.16 -22.04 1.09
C VAL A 443 16.69 -22.08 1.06
N LEU A 444 17.36 -21.97 2.21
CA LEU A 444 18.83 -21.99 2.30
C LEU A 444 19.42 -23.41 2.45
N TYR A 445 18.74 -24.32 3.16
CA TYR A 445 19.26 -25.64 3.52
C TYR A 445 19.19 -26.68 2.38
N PHE A 446 18.06 -26.77 1.67
CA PHE A 446 17.91 -27.75 0.60
C PHE A 446 18.90 -27.58 -0.58
N PRO A 447 19.27 -26.34 -1.00
CA PRO A 447 20.42 -26.12 -1.88
C PRO A 447 21.70 -26.75 -1.35
N LEU A 448 22.13 -26.40 -0.13
CA LEU A 448 23.39 -26.88 0.45
C LEU A 448 23.49 -28.41 0.48
N LYS A 449 22.36 -29.08 0.75
CA LYS A 449 22.28 -30.55 0.72
C LYS A 449 22.42 -31.12 -0.70
N LYS A 450 21.81 -30.48 -1.70
CA LYS A 450 21.76 -30.96 -3.09
C LYS A 450 22.99 -30.59 -3.94
N ALA A 451 23.68 -29.52 -3.55
CA ALA A 451 24.86 -29.00 -4.26
C ALA A 451 25.98 -30.04 -4.39
N ARG A 452 26.03 -30.98 -3.43
CA ARG A 452 26.99 -32.09 -3.38
C ARG A 452 26.79 -33.14 -4.48
N SER A 453 25.72 -33.07 -5.27
CA SER A 453 25.35 -34.12 -6.24
C SER A 453 24.97 -33.62 -7.65
N ASP A 454 24.94 -32.32 -7.92
CA ASP A 454 24.42 -31.75 -9.18
C ASP A 454 25.30 -30.56 -9.64
N VAL A 455 26.36 -30.87 -10.39
CA VAL A 455 27.35 -29.88 -10.87
C VAL A 455 26.76 -28.98 -11.97
N GLU A 456 25.95 -29.54 -12.88
CA GLU A 456 25.34 -28.80 -13.98
C GLU A 456 24.32 -27.76 -13.49
N GLY A 457 23.71 -27.97 -12.32
CA GLY A 457 22.77 -27.01 -11.72
C GLY A 457 23.38 -25.70 -11.25
N MET A 458 24.69 -25.65 -11.04
CA MET A 458 25.37 -24.47 -10.50
C MET A 458 25.16 -23.22 -11.37
N HIS A 459 25.09 -23.37 -12.70
CA HIS A 459 24.87 -22.24 -13.61
C HIS A 459 23.50 -21.59 -13.40
N SER A 460 22.44 -22.38 -13.23
CA SER A 460 21.11 -21.87 -12.90
C SER A 460 21.07 -21.24 -11.51
N TRP A 461 21.87 -21.73 -10.56
CA TRP A 461 21.92 -21.17 -9.20
C TRP A 461 22.54 -19.77 -9.19
N LEU A 462 23.63 -19.56 -9.93
CA LEU A 462 24.28 -18.25 -10.04
C LEU A 462 23.40 -17.22 -10.77
N GLU A 463 22.48 -17.67 -11.61
CA GLU A 463 21.49 -16.81 -12.29
C GLU A 463 20.41 -16.30 -11.32
N VAL A 464 19.89 -17.19 -10.47
CA VAL A 464 18.69 -16.95 -9.64
C VAL A 464 19.00 -16.54 -8.19
N MET A 465 20.10 -17.00 -7.60
CA MET A 465 20.49 -16.63 -6.23
C MET A 465 20.59 -15.11 -6.01
N PRO A 466 21.11 -14.28 -6.94
CA PRO A 466 21.16 -12.83 -6.76
C PRO A 466 19.76 -12.21 -6.69
N LEU A 467 18.83 -12.67 -7.51
CA LEU A 467 17.42 -12.24 -7.52
C LEU A 467 16.74 -12.56 -6.19
N LEU A 468 16.95 -13.76 -5.65
CA LEU A 468 16.45 -14.16 -4.33
C LEU A 468 17.11 -13.37 -3.18
N ALA A 469 18.41 -13.11 -3.25
CA ALA A 469 19.11 -12.32 -2.24
C ALA A 469 18.63 -10.85 -2.22
N ALA A 470 18.38 -10.27 -3.40
CA ALA A 470 17.83 -8.93 -3.53
C ALA A 470 16.36 -8.83 -3.05
N SER A 471 15.50 -9.79 -3.42
CA SER A 471 14.11 -9.81 -2.97
C SER A 471 14.01 -10.02 -1.45
N LEU A 472 14.85 -10.87 -0.87
CA LEU A 472 14.95 -11.08 0.57
C LEU A 472 15.49 -9.83 1.29
N ALA A 473 16.54 -9.18 0.78
CA ALA A 473 17.03 -7.92 1.33
C ALA A 473 15.93 -6.85 1.37
N LEU A 474 15.16 -6.73 0.28
CA LEU A 474 14.04 -5.80 0.20
C LEU A 474 12.95 -6.14 1.23
N PHE A 475 12.64 -7.42 1.47
CA PHE A 475 11.67 -7.88 2.48
C PHE A 475 12.00 -7.37 3.90
N PHE A 476 13.29 -7.34 4.26
CA PHE A 476 13.74 -6.82 5.56
C PHE A 476 13.76 -5.29 5.64
N LEU A 477 13.89 -4.60 4.51
CA LEU A 477 14.17 -3.15 4.47
C LEU A 477 13.00 -2.27 4.01
N TYR A 478 11.98 -2.82 3.35
CA TYR A 478 10.91 -2.07 2.68
C TYR A 478 9.56 -2.82 2.69
N PRO A 479 8.41 -2.14 2.85
CA PRO A 479 7.09 -2.80 2.84
C PRO A 479 6.66 -3.18 1.43
N PHE A 480 6.04 -4.34 1.25
CA PHE A 480 5.69 -4.82 -0.08
C PHE A 480 4.31 -4.35 -0.52
N ASN A 481 4.24 -3.90 -1.77
CA ASN A 481 2.98 -3.89 -2.51
C ASN A 481 2.79 -5.23 -3.25
N LEU A 482 1.69 -5.38 -3.97
CA LEU A 482 1.36 -6.63 -4.67
C LEU A 482 2.39 -7.05 -5.73
N VAL A 483 3.08 -6.10 -6.38
CA VAL A 483 4.14 -6.42 -7.37
C VAL A 483 5.40 -6.93 -6.66
N LEU A 484 5.83 -6.29 -5.57
CA LEU A 484 7.01 -6.72 -4.81
C LEU A 484 6.77 -8.08 -4.13
N ASN A 485 5.56 -8.31 -3.61
CA ASN A 485 5.12 -9.62 -3.14
C ASN A 485 5.19 -10.69 -4.25
N PHE A 486 4.71 -10.37 -5.46
CA PHE A 486 4.85 -11.26 -6.62
C PHE A 486 6.32 -11.56 -6.97
N VAL A 487 7.19 -10.54 -7.00
CA VAL A 487 8.64 -10.72 -7.27
C VAL A 487 9.31 -11.62 -6.23
N PHE A 488 8.96 -11.47 -4.95
CA PHE A 488 9.49 -12.32 -3.88
C PHE A 488 9.09 -13.78 -4.07
N TRP A 489 7.80 -14.08 -4.23
CA TRP A 489 7.35 -15.46 -4.47
C TRP A 489 7.87 -16.03 -5.80
N LEU A 490 7.94 -15.23 -6.86
CA LEU A 490 8.59 -15.62 -8.13
C LEU A 490 10.06 -16.01 -7.90
N SER A 491 10.82 -15.24 -7.10
CA SER A 491 12.22 -15.56 -6.81
C SER A 491 12.38 -16.87 -6.02
N ILE A 492 11.47 -17.18 -5.09
CA ILE A 492 11.41 -18.48 -4.38
C ILE A 492 11.05 -19.62 -5.36
N GLY A 493 10.10 -19.40 -6.26
CA GLY A 493 9.69 -20.38 -7.27
C GLY A 493 10.79 -20.70 -8.29
N LEU A 494 11.48 -19.67 -8.77
CA LEU A 494 12.68 -19.82 -9.61
C LEU A 494 13.77 -20.59 -8.86
N TRP A 495 14.00 -20.28 -7.59
CA TRP A 495 14.99 -20.99 -6.78
C TRP A 495 14.62 -22.47 -6.61
N ALA A 496 13.38 -22.78 -6.27
CA ALA A 496 12.88 -24.16 -6.21
C ALA A 496 13.06 -24.90 -7.56
N LEU A 497 12.83 -24.22 -8.68
CA LEU A 497 13.02 -24.76 -10.03
C LEU A 497 14.48 -25.14 -10.31
N THR A 498 15.46 -24.30 -9.92
CA THR A 498 16.89 -24.63 -10.10
C THR A 498 17.38 -25.73 -9.17
N LEU A 499 16.65 -26.01 -8.08
CA LEU A 499 16.84 -27.16 -7.20
C LEU A 499 16.13 -28.43 -7.68
N SER A 500 15.29 -28.38 -8.71
CA SER A 500 14.68 -29.58 -9.28
C SER A 500 15.74 -30.35 -10.10
N SER A 501 15.76 -31.68 -9.98
CA SER A 501 16.68 -32.56 -10.75
C SER A 501 15.86 -33.65 -11.40
N ASP A 502 16.19 -34.01 -12.63
CA ASP A 502 15.39 -35.00 -13.36
C ASP A 502 15.50 -36.42 -12.78
N ALA A 503 16.63 -36.77 -12.13
CA ALA A 503 16.89 -38.11 -11.62
C ALA A 503 16.53 -38.37 -10.13
N SER A 504 16.60 -37.36 -9.24
CA SER A 504 16.65 -37.60 -7.78
C SER A 504 15.39 -37.24 -6.96
N GLN A 505 14.31 -36.74 -7.58
CA GLN A 505 13.06 -36.49 -6.85
C GLN A 505 12.15 -37.72 -6.91
N LYS A 506 11.72 -38.20 -5.74
CA LYS A 506 10.59 -39.15 -5.65
C LYS A 506 9.36 -38.47 -6.24
N ARG A 507 9.04 -38.77 -7.50
CA ARG A 507 7.75 -38.44 -8.10
C ARG A 507 6.71 -39.23 -7.33
N MET A 508 6.00 -38.56 -6.44
CA MET A 508 4.92 -39.20 -5.69
C MET A 508 3.75 -39.37 -6.65
N THR A 509 3.61 -40.59 -7.16
CA THR A 509 2.48 -40.98 -8.00
C THR A 509 1.34 -41.43 -7.09
N VAL A 510 0.28 -40.64 -7.02
CA VAL A 510 -0.98 -41.05 -6.36
C VAL A 510 -1.94 -41.44 -7.48
N LYS A 511 -2.18 -42.74 -7.68
CA LYS A 511 -3.29 -43.19 -8.53
C LYS A 511 -4.59 -42.83 -7.83
N MET A 512 -5.55 -42.27 -8.56
CA MET A 512 -6.85 -41.91 -7.98
C MET A 512 -7.71 -43.16 -7.74
N ASP A 513 -7.51 -44.20 -8.55
CA ASP A 513 -8.30 -45.44 -8.58
C ASP A 513 -8.01 -46.40 -7.41
N ASP A 514 -6.92 -46.18 -6.66
CA ASP A 514 -6.59 -46.98 -5.48
C ASP A 514 -7.47 -46.58 -4.28
N ILE A 515 -8.16 -47.57 -3.67
CA ILE A 515 -8.92 -47.42 -2.41
C ILE A 515 -7.95 -47.27 -1.22
N SER A 516 -7.20 -46.17 -1.20
CA SER A 516 -6.24 -45.82 -0.17
C SER A 516 -6.65 -44.54 0.53
N LEU A 517 -6.36 -44.45 1.83
CA LEU A 517 -6.56 -43.22 2.61
C LEU A 517 -5.87 -42.00 1.95
N ARG A 518 -4.77 -42.22 1.22
CA ARG A 518 -4.04 -41.17 0.49
C ARG A 518 -4.81 -40.67 -0.73
N SER A 519 -5.50 -41.53 -1.47
CA SER A 519 -6.38 -41.10 -2.57
C SER A 519 -7.54 -40.28 -2.02
N VAL A 520 -8.24 -40.79 -0.99
CA VAL A 520 -9.37 -40.09 -0.33
C VAL A 520 -8.97 -38.73 0.24
N LEU A 521 -7.84 -38.63 0.95
CA LEU A 521 -7.36 -37.34 1.48
C LEU A 521 -6.93 -36.38 0.36
N SER A 522 -6.42 -36.90 -0.75
CA SER A 522 -5.99 -36.11 -1.90
C SER A 522 -7.19 -35.58 -2.70
N SER A 523 -8.24 -36.38 -2.89
CA SER A 523 -9.48 -35.96 -3.54
C SER A 523 -10.30 -35.00 -2.68
N LEU A 524 -10.34 -35.21 -1.35
CA LEU A 524 -10.93 -34.23 -0.43
C LEU A 524 -10.17 -32.90 -0.43
N GLY A 525 -8.84 -32.93 -0.34
CA GLY A 525 -7.99 -31.73 -0.40
C GLY A 525 -8.14 -30.98 -1.73
N PHE A 526 -8.27 -31.71 -2.84
CA PHE A 526 -8.59 -31.18 -4.17
C PHE A 526 -9.93 -30.44 -4.19
N VAL A 527 -11.01 -31.07 -3.67
CA VAL A 527 -12.35 -30.47 -3.68
C VAL A 527 -12.36 -29.21 -2.83
N LEU A 528 -11.76 -29.26 -1.63
CA LEU A 528 -11.64 -28.10 -0.75
C LEU A 528 -10.84 -26.96 -1.41
N ALA A 529 -9.72 -27.25 -2.07
CA ALA A 529 -8.93 -26.25 -2.78
C ALA A 529 -9.68 -25.62 -3.97
N LEU A 530 -10.42 -26.43 -4.74
CA LEU A 530 -11.23 -25.94 -5.86
C LEU A 530 -12.40 -25.09 -5.37
N VAL A 531 -13.16 -25.54 -4.37
CA VAL A 531 -14.26 -24.78 -3.77
C VAL A 531 -13.75 -23.47 -3.17
N PHE A 532 -12.64 -23.50 -2.42
CA PHE A 532 -12.02 -22.30 -1.89
C PHE A 532 -11.57 -21.32 -2.99
N GLY A 533 -11.01 -21.85 -4.10
CA GLY A 533 -10.65 -21.08 -5.28
C GLY A 533 -11.83 -20.41 -5.98
N LEU A 534 -12.94 -21.13 -6.13
CA LEU A 534 -14.15 -20.59 -6.75
C LEU A 534 -14.85 -19.56 -5.86
N VAL A 535 -14.95 -19.81 -4.55
CA VAL A 535 -15.51 -18.88 -3.57
C VAL A 535 -14.66 -17.60 -3.47
N GLY A 536 -13.33 -17.72 -3.39
CA GLY A 536 -12.43 -16.57 -3.40
C GLY A 536 -12.54 -15.75 -4.70
N GLY A 537 -12.69 -16.42 -5.85
CA GLY A 537 -12.92 -15.76 -7.14
C GLY A 537 -14.24 -14.99 -7.20
N TYR A 538 -15.33 -15.58 -6.72
CA TYR A 538 -16.64 -14.93 -6.61
C TYR A 538 -16.60 -13.68 -5.70
N LEU A 539 -15.92 -13.77 -4.55
CA LEU A 539 -15.78 -12.65 -3.61
C LEU A 539 -14.91 -11.51 -4.17
N ILE A 540 -13.82 -11.84 -4.89
CA ILE A 540 -13.02 -10.85 -5.61
C ILE A 540 -13.85 -10.20 -6.75
N PHE A 541 -14.69 -10.96 -7.44
CA PHE A 541 -15.59 -10.43 -8.47
C PHE A 541 -16.65 -9.49 -7.88
N GLN A 542 -17.27 -9.83 -6.74
CA GLN A 542 -18.19 -8.93 -6.03
C GLN A 542 -17.50 -7.59 -5.65
N LYS A 543 -16.29 -7.67 -5.07
CA LYS A 543 -15.45 -6.51 -4.75
C LYS A 543 -15.17 -5.66 -6.01
N TYR A 544 -14.86 -6.30 -7.13
CA TYR A 544 -14.63 -5.64 -8.42
C TYR A 544 -15.89 -4.92 -8.93
N GLN A 545 -17.07 -5.54 -8.85
CA GLN A 545 -18.34 -4.88 -9.23
C GLN A 545 -18.63 -3.65 -8.36
N GLY A 546 -18.39 -3.74 -7.04
CA GLY A 546 -18.50 -2.59 -6.14
C GLY A 546 -17.61 -1.42 -6.57
N GLU A 547 -16.34 -1.70 -6.87
CA GLU A 547 -15.38 -0.69 -7.31
C GLU A 547 -15.76 -0.10 -8.69
N LEU A 548 -16.36 -0.87 -9.60
CA LEU A 548 -16.89 -0.37 -10.88
C LEU A 548 -18.07 0.58 -10.72
N TYR A 549 -19.00 0.32 -9.78
CA TYR A 549 -20.08 1.26 -9.47
C TYR A 549 -19.56 2.52 -8.80
N PHE A 550 -18.57 2.39 -7.89
CA PHE A 550 -17.95 3.52 -7.22
C PHE A 550 -17.13 4.38 -8.19
N ALA A 551 -16.41 3.76 -9.13
CA ALA A 551 -15.74 4.44 -10.23
C ALA A 551 -16.72 5.27 -11.07
N LYS A 552 -17.89 4.71 -11.41
CA LYS A 552 -18.96 5.43 -12.14
C LYS A 552 -19.50 6.61 -11.32
N ALA A 553 -19.68 6.45 -10.01
CA ALA A 553 -20.11 7.54 -9.12
C ALA A 553 -19.10 8.69 -9.09
N THR A 554 -17.82 8.41 -8.86
CA THR A 554 -16.75 9.43 -8.76
C THR A 554 -16.46 10.20 -10.06
N ARG A 555 -16.96 9.72 -11.20
CA ARG A 555 -16.76 10.35 -12.53
C ARG A 555 -17.93 11.25 -12.96
N ILE A 556 -18.99 11.36 -12.15
CA ILE A 556 -20.11 12.28 -12.41
C ILE A 556 -19.79 13.63 -11.77
N ASN A 557 -19.79 14.70 -12.59
CA ASN A 557 -19.71 16.07 -12.09
C ASN A 557 -21.00 16.42 -11.36
N LEU A 558 -20.92 16.99 -10.17
CA LEU A 558 -22.08 17.34 -9.36
C LEU A 558 -22.59 18.74 -9.73
N THR A 559 -23.20 18.87 -10.92
CA THR A 559 -23.68 20.16 -11.44
C THR A 559 -25.16 20.39 -11.21
N SER A 560 -25.94 19.32 -11.00
CA SER A 560 -27.38 19.36 -10.78
C SER A 560 -27.82 18.44 -9.62
N PRO A 561 -28.95 18.73 -8.93
CA PRO A 561 -29.47 17.85 -7.89
C PRO A 561 -29.74 16.41 -8.35
N ALA A 562 -30.20 16.24 -9.60
CA ALA A 562 -30.44 14.92 -10.21
C ALA A 562 -29.16 14.09 -10.38
N GLU A 563 -28.01 14.73 -10.62
CA GLU A 563 -26.71 14.04 -10.63
C GLU A 563 -26.30 13.57 -9.23
N ILE A 564 -26.62 14.35 -8.18
CA ILE A 564 -26.38 13.93 -6.79
C ILE A 564 -27.17 12.65 -6.47
N ASP A 565 -28.46 12.58 -6.83
CA ASP A 565 -29.28 11.38 -6.62
C ASP A 565 -28.79 10.17 -7.43
N LYS A 566 -28.34 10.39 -8.67
CA LYS A 566 -27.70 9.35 -9.48
C LYS A 566 -26.42 8.82 -8.83
N VAL A 567 -25.60 9.70 -8.25
CA VAL A 567 -24.38 9.32 -7.50
C VAL A 567 -24.73 8.57 -6.21
N ILE A 568 -25.73 9.02 -5.44
CA ILE A 568 -26.26 8.31 -4.27
C ILE A 568 -26.68 6.88 -4.65
N GLY A 569 -27.45 6.70 -5.73
CA GLY A 569 -27.87 5.38 -6.20
C GLY A 569 -26.72 4.48 -6.66
N LEU A 570 -25.66 5.04 -7.25
CA LEU A 570 -24.45 4.30 -7.63
C LEU A 570 -23.61 3.89 -6.40
N ILE A 571 -23.47 4.77 -5.41
CA ILE A 571 -22.78 4.43 -4.15
C ILE A 571 -23.57 3.37 -3.37
N GLY A 572 -24.91 3.44 -3.37
CA GLY A 572 -25.77 2.40 -2.81
C GLY A 572 -25.54 1.02 -3.45
N LYS A 573 -25.45 0.96 -4.79
CA LYS A 573 -25.08 -0.28 -5.51
C LYS A 573 -23.65 -0.74 -5.20
N SER A 574 -22.72 0.19 -5.00
CA SER A 574 -21.33 -0.12 -4.60
C SER A 574 -21.28 -0.81 -3.24
N PHE A 575 -22.04 -0.27 -2.27
CA PHE A 575 -22.19 -0.83 -0.93
C PHE A 575 -22.92 -2.17 -0.92
N GLN A 576 -23.96 -2.36 -1.73
CA GLN A 576 -24.63 -3.65 -1.89
C GLN A 576 -23.68 -4.74 -2.41
N ALA A 577 -22.79 -4.40 -3.35
CA ALA A 577 -21.80 -5.32 -3.90
C ALA A 577 -20.61 -5.61 -2.95
N ASN A 578 -20.22 -4.65 -2.11
CA ASN A 578 -19.21 -4.84 -1.06
C ASN A 578 -19.50 -3.96 0.16
N GLN A 579 -20.15 -4.55 1.17
CA GLN A 579 -20.58 -3.89 2.41
C GLN A 579 -19.43 -3.59 3.38
N ASN A 580 -18.24 -4.15 3.12
CA ASN A 580 -17.06 -4.07 3.99
C ASN A 580 -16.09 -2.95 3.58
N ASP A 581 -16.46 -2.08 2.64
CA ASP A 581 -15.69 -0.88 2.31
C ASP A 581 -16.30 0.40 2.92
N GLY A 582 -15.65 0.93 3.95
CA GLY A 582 -16.07 2.17 4.61
C GLY A 582 -16.03 3.41 3.71
N ARG A 583 -15.31 3.39 2.57
CA ARG A 583 -15.27 4.51 1.62
C ARG A 583 -16.66 4.81 1.05
N TYR A 584 -17.49 3.79 0.84
CA TYR A 584 -18.82 3.94 0.23
C TYR A 584 -19.78 4.64 1.19
N LEU A 585 -19.87 4.19 2.46
CA LEU A 585 -20.70 4.85 3.47
C LEU A 585 -20.22 6.28 3.77
N ASN A 586 -18.91 6.54 3.80
CA ASN A 586 -18.36 7.88 4.00
C ASN A 586 -18.71 8.82 2.83
N GLY A 587 -18.58 8.34 1.58
CA GLY A 587 -19.01 9.09 0.40
C GLY A 587 -20.50 9.41 0.44
N LEU A 588 -21.34 8.43 0.78
CA LEU A 588 -22.79 8.61 0.92
C LEU A 588 -23.14 9.64 2.01
N ALA A 589 -22.52 9.52 3.20
CA ALA A 589 -22.74 10.43 4.31
C ALA A 589 -22.43 11.89 3.95
N LYS A 590 -21.29 12.14 3.27
CA LYS A 590 -20.89 13.48 2.82
C LYS A 590 -21.88 14.09 1.82
N LEU A 591 -22.42 13.28 0.89
CA LEU A 591 -23.44 13.75 -0.06
C LEU A 591 -24.76 14.08 0.64
N LEU A 592 -25.17 13.28 1.62
CA LEU A 592 -26.37 13.54 2.42
C LEU A 592 -26.24 14.79 3.28
N LEU A 593 -25.09 15.00 3.95
CA LEU A 593 -24.78 16.25 4.66
C LEU A 593 -24.77 17.46 3.71
N GLY A 594 -24.21 17.30 2.50
CA GLY A 594 -24.27 18.32 1.45
C GLY A 594 -25.70 18.69 1.07
N LYS A 595 -26.58 17.70 0.89
CA LYS A 595 -28.03 17.94 0.66
C LYS A 595 -28.71 18.62 1.84
N ILE A 596 -28.42 18.20 3.08
CA ILE A 596 -28.95 18.85 4.29
C ILE A 596 -28.60 20.34 4.31
N ASN A 597 -27.34 20.69 4.03
CA ASN A 597 -26.90 22.07 3.97
C ASN A 597 -27.56 22.86 2.82
N LEU A 598 -27.87 22.23 1.69
CA LEU A 598 -28.61 22.87 0.59
C LEU A 598 -30.08 23.14 0.98
N GLU A 599 -30.78 22.18 1.59
CA GLU A 599 -32.16 22.37 2.06
C GLU A 599 -32.27 23.43 3.16
N ILE A 600 -31.34 23.46 4.13
CA ILE A 600 -31.30 24.49 5.19
C ILE A 600 -31.16 25.90 4.60
N ASN A 601 -30.42 26.05 3.50
CA ASN A 601 -30.22 27.34 2.82
C ASN A 601 -31.27 27.64 1.74
N ASN A 602 -32.21 26.74 1.48
CA ASN A 602 -33.23 26.89 0.44
C ASN A 602 -34.41 27.74 0.93
N LYS A 603 -34.38 29.04 0.60
CA LYS A 603 -35.42 30.01 0.98
C LYS A 603 -36.66 30.03 0.06
N LYS A 604 -36.77 29.15 -0.95
CA LYS A 604 -37.84 29.22 -1.96
C LYS A 604 -39.06 28.35 -1.67
N ASP A 605 -38.89 27.28 -0.89
CA ASP A 605 -39.93 26.28 -0.70
C ASP A 605 -40.75 26.51 0.59
N LYS A 606 -41.93 25.88 0.68
CA LYS A 606 -42.79 25.97 1.86
C LYS A 606 -42.10 25.37 3.09
N PRO A 607 -42.14 26.03 4.27
CA PRO A 607 -41.45 25.57 5.48
C PRO A 607 -41.77 24.11 5.88
N GLU A 608 -43.02 23.68 5.73
CA GLU A 608 -43.45 22.32 6.08
C GLU A 608 -42.86 21.24 5.17
N GLU A 609 -42.80 21.50 3.86
CA GLU A 609 -42.24 20.56 2.89
C GLU A 609 -40.71 20.45 3.06
N THR A 610 -40.03 21.58 3.27
CA THR A 610 -38.59 21.64 3.58
C THR A 610 -38.28 20.90 4.88
N LYS A 611 -39.11 21.06 5.92
CA LYS A 611 -38.97 20.31 7.18
C LYS A 611 -39.11 18.80 6.98
N ALA A 612 -40.12 18.35 6.24
CA ALA A 612 -40.31 16.92 5.96
C ALA A 612 -39.15 16.32 5.13
N ARG A 613 -38.60 17.07 4.16
CA ARG A 613 -37.38 16.68 3.42
C ARG A 613 -36.16 16.59 4.33
N LEU A 614 -35.95 17.60 5.18
CA LEU A 614 -34.84 17.66 6.13
C LEU A 614 -34.88 16.48 7.11
N GLU A 615 -36.04 16.18 7.70
CA GLU A 615 -36.21 15.02 8.60
C GLU A 615 -35.88 13.69 7.91
N ASN A 616 -36.27 13.50 6.64
CA ASN A 616 -35.93 12.30 5.87
C ASN A 616 -34.43 12.18 5.58
N LEU A 617 -33.77 13.29 5.22
CA LEU A 617 -32.32 13.31 5.01
C LEU A 617 -31.54 13.06 6.31
N VAL A 618 -31.97 13.65 7.42
CA VAL A 618 -31.40 13.40 8.75
C VAL A 618 -31.56 11.94 9.16
N ARG A 619 -32.75 11.35 9.01
CA ARG A 619 -32.97 9.90 9.24
C ARG A 619 -32.00 9.04 8.41
N SER A 620 -31.86 9.37 7.12
CA SER A 620 -30.98 8.63 6.20
C SER A 620 -29.50 8.73 6.59
N VAL A 621 -29.00 9.93 6.93
CA VAL A 621 -27.57 10.11 7.27
C VAL A 621 -27.23 9.53 8.64
N VAL A 622 -28.16 9.57 9.60
CA VAL A 622 -28.02 8.88 10.90
C VAL A 622 -28.00 7.36 10.73
N GLN A 623 -28.84 6.81 9.86
CA GLN A 623 -28.79 5.38 9.50
C GLN A 623 -27.42 5.00 8.90
N VAL A 624 -26.87 5.83 8.01
CA VAL A 624 -25.54 5.61 7.43
C VAL A 624 -24.43 5.68 8.49
N ALA A 625 -24.49 6.63 9.44
CA ALA A 625 -23.55 6.72 10.56
C ALA A 625 -23.59 5.48 11.46
N ASN A 626 -24.80 4.97 11.77
CA ASN A 626 -24.97 3.71 12.50
C ASN A 626 -24.41 2.50 11.72
N GLN A 627 -24.58 2.45 10.40
CA GLN A 627 -24.02 1.37 9.57
C GLN A 627 -22.49 1.37 9.56
N MET A 628 -21.83 2.54 9.61
CA MET A 628 -20.37 2.63 9.72
C MET A 628 -19.85 1.91 10.97
N THR A 629 -20.49 2.14 12.12
CA THR A 629 -20.06 1.61 13.42
C THR A 629 -20.46 0.17 13.64
N VAL A 630 -21.62 -0.27 13.10
CA VAL A 630 -22.10 -1.66 13.19
C VAL A 630 -21.35 -2.60 12.24
N ASN A 631 -21.08 -2.22 11.00
CA ASN A 631 -20.45 -3.13 10.02
C ASN A 631 -19.00 -3.45 10.36
N GLN A 632 -18.27 -2.48 10.92
CA GLN A 632 -16.84 -2.60 11.23
C GLN A 632 -16.50 -1.91 12.55
N PRO A 633 -16.97 -2.47 13.69
CA PRO A 633 -16.90 -1.82 15.00
C PRO A 633 -15.48 -1.67 15.54
N LEU A 634 -14.47 -2.32 14.94
CA LEU A 634 -13.07 -2.23 15.34
C LEU A 634 -12.28 -1.16 14.58
N ASP A 635 -12.74 -0.68 13.42
CA ASP A 635 -12.01 0.36 12.68
C ASP A 635 -12.28 1.73 13.27
N SER A 636 -11.23 2.36 13.83
CA SER A 636 -11.30 3.71 14.39
C SER A 636 -11.91 4.70 13.39
N SER A 637 -11.52 4.63 12.11
CA SER A 637 -11.95 5.60 11.10
C SER A 637 -13.47 5.64 10.88
N ASN A 638 -14.19 4.55 11.13
CA ASN A 638 -15.65 4.52 11.06
C ASN A 638 -16.31 5.27 12.22
N TRP A 639 -15.76 5.15 13.43
CA TRP A 639 -16.18 5.93 14.59
C TRP A 639 -15.88 7.43 14.41
N ALA A 640 -14.74 7.78 13.81
CA ALA A 640 -14.44 9.18 13.46
C ALA A 640 -15.39 9.73 12.39
N ASN A 641 -15.73 8.95 11.36
CA ASN A 641 -16.66 9.35 10.31
C ASN A 641 -18.10 9.50 10.86
N ALA A 642 -18.55 8.58 11.72
CA ALA A 642 -19.85 8.68 12.40
C ALA A 642 -19.89 9.89 13.35
N GLY A 643 -18.84 10.10 14.15
CA GLY A 643 -18.70 11.30 14.99
C GLY A 643 -18.76 12.59 14.18
N PHE A 644 -18.11 12.61 13.00
CA PHE A 644 -18.18 13.75 12.08
C PHE A 644 -19.59 13.98 11.52
N VAL A 645 -20.34 12.92 11.22
CA VAL A 645 -21.75 13.06 10.82
C VAL A 645 -22.57 13.69 11.94
N TYR A 646 -22.47 13.19 13.16
CA TYR A 646 -23.20 13.76 14.29
C TYR A 646 -22.74 15.19 14.63
N GLU A 647 -21.45 15.51 14.52
CA GLU A 647 -20.90 16.86 14.70
C GLU A 647 -21.54 17.86 13.71
N ASN A 648 -21.74 17.47 12.44
CA ASN A 648 -22.41 18.30 11.43
C ASN A 648 -23.94 18.37 11.59
N LEU A 649 -24.53 17.57 12.48
CA LEU A 649 -25.96 17.59 12.81
C LEU A 649 -26.27 18.38 14.10
N ILE A 650 -25.24 18.90 14.79
CA ILE A 650 -25.43 19.81 15.93
C ILE A 650 -26.17 21.06 15.46
N GLY A 651 -27.27 21.39 16.14
CA GLY A 651 -28.18 22.48 15.75
C GLY A 651 -29.22 22.09 14.68
N VAL A 652 -29.08 20.92 14.03
CA VAL A 652 -30.05 20.40 13.05
C VAL A 652 -31.00 19.36 13.69
N THR A 653 -30.50 18.54 14.61
CA THR A 653 -31.31 17.55 15.34
C THR A 653 -30.89 17.44 16.81
N GLN A 654 -31.82 17.03 17.67
CA GLN A 654 -31.58 16.90 19.12
C GLN A 654 -30.68 15.70 19.44
N GLY A 655 -29.81 15.84 20.44
CA GLY A 655 -28.88 14.79 20.89
C GLY A 655 -27.69 14.50 19.97
N ALA A 656 -27.53 15.24 18.87
CA ALA A 656 -26.42 15.09 17.94
C ALA A 656 -25.05 15.36 18.61
N ASP A 657 -24.98 16.30 19.55
CA ASP A 657 -23.77 16.58 20.34
C ASP A 657 -23.34 15.36 21.19
N GLN A 658 -24.31 14.70 21.83
CA GLN A 658 -24.06 13.51 22.65
C GLN A 658 -23.64 12.33 21.78
N ALA A 659 -24.30 12.12 20.64
CA ALA A 659 -23.94 11.07 19.68
C ALA A 659 -22.53 11.29 19.10
N ALA A 660 -22.15 12.53 18.79
CA ALA A 660 -20.79 12.88 18.34
C ALA A 660 -19.76 12.58 19.42
N VAL A 661 -20.00 12.99 20.66
CA VAL A 661 -19.13 12.70 21.82
C VAL A 661 -18.96 11.20 22.02
N LEU A 662 -20.04 10.42 22.01
CA LEU A 662 -19.96 8.96 22.19
C LEU A 662 -19.17 8.29 21.07
N ALA A 663 -19.40 8.68 19.80
CA ALA A 663 -18.64 8.14 18.68
C ALA A 663 -17.14 8.49 18.77
N TYR A 664 -16.79 9.70 19.21
CA TYR A 664 -15.40 10.10 19.43
C TYR A 664 -14.76 9.45 20.67
N GLN A 665 -15.52 9.11 21.70
CA GLN A 665 -15.03 8.30 22.82
C GLN A 665 -14.76 6.84 22.38
N GLU A 666 -15.61 6.25 21.55
CA GLU A 666 -15.36 4.94 20.93
C GLU A 666 -14.14 4.98 19.99
N TYR A 667 -13.93 6.07 19.25
CA TYR A 667 -12.68 6.28 18.50
C TYR A 667 -11.45 6.19 19.43
N LEU A 668 -11.44 6.95 20.52
CA LEU A 668 -10.29 7.04 21.42
C LEU A 668 -9.97 5.72 22.15
N LYS A 669 -10.96 4.84 22.37
CA LYS A 669 -10.71 3.46 22.84
C LYS A 669 -9.86 2.63 21.87
N ARG A 670 -9.88 2.97 20.57
CA ARG A 670 -9.15 2.29 19.48
C ARG A 670 -7.91 3.05 19.03
N ALA A 671 -7.88 4.37 19.19
CA ALA A 671 -6.79 5.25 18.79
C ALA A 671 -6.41 6.26 19.91
N PRO A 672 -5.96 5.79 21.09
CA PRO A 672 -5.80 6.63 22.29
C PRO A 672 -4.66 7.67 22.18
N GLN A 673 -3.76 7.49 21.21
CA GLN A 673 -2.57 8.31 20.97
C GLN A 673 -2.79 9.35 19.84
N ASP A 674 -3.99 9.47 19.28
CA ASP A 674 -4.30 10.51 18.30
C ASP A 674 -4.81 11.79 18.96
N PRO A 675 -4.07 12.92 18.89
CA PRO A 675 -4.54 14.18 19.46
C PRO A 675 -5.72 14.80 18.69
N SER A 676 -5.98 14.39 17.43
CA SER A 676 -6.96 15.09 16.58
C SER A 676 -8.40 15.05 17.13
N ILE A 677 -8.80 13.93 17.72
CA ILE A 677 -10.16 13.73 18.24
C ILE A 677 -10.36 14.39 19.61
N TYR A 678 -9.29 14.56 20.41
CA TYR A 678 -9.34 15.38 21.62
C TYR A 678 -9.64 16.86 21.29
N ILE A 679 -9.14 17.39 20.18
CA ILE A 679 -9.51 18.75 19.73
C ILE A 679 -11.01 18.79 19.41
N ARG A 680 -11.55 17.81 18.68
CA ARG A 680 -12.99 17.77 18.32
C ARG A 680 -13.89 17.68 19.54
N LEU A 681 -13.58 16.79 20.49
CA LEU A 681 -14.29 16.70 21.77
C LEU A 681 -14.23 18.03 22.52
N GLY A 682 -13.05 18.64 22.63
CA GLY A 682 -12.87 19.94 23.26
C GLY A 682 -13.75 21.03 22.64
N THR A 683 -13.81 21.08 21.31
CA THR A 683 -14.65 22.04 20.56
C THR A 683 -16.14 21.78 20.76
N ILE A 684 -16.59 20.52 20.79
CA ILE A 684 -18.01 20.20 21.05
C ILE A 684 -18.41 20.63 22.47
N TYR A 685 -17.58 20.32 23.48
CA TYR A 685 -17.85 20.76 24.85
C TYR A 685 -17.83 22.29 24.99
N LEU A 686 -16.87 22.98 24.36
CA LEU A 686 -16.82 24.46 24.32
C LEU A 686 -18.08 25.04 23.66
N SER A 687 -18.48 24.52 22.50
CA SER A 687 -19.67 24.97 21.78
C SER A 687 -20.95 24.76 22.61
N ARG A 688 -21.05 23.66 23.35
CA ARG A 688 -22.18 23.39 24.24
C ARG A 688 -22.21 24.33 25.45
N ALA A 689 -21.05 24.56 26.08
CA ALA A 689 -20.91 25.52 27.18
C ALA A 689 -21.27 26.95 26.75
N ASP A 690 -20.74 27.41 25.61
CA ASP A 690 -21.03 28.74 25.04
C ASP A 690 -22.51 28.88 24.66
N THR A 691 -23.13 27.85 24.06
CA THR A 691 -24.56 27.84 23.69
C THR A 691 -25.46 27.93 24.92
N ASN A 692 -25.20 27.09 25.94
CA ASN A 692 -25.95 27.10 27.20
C ASN A 692 -25.76 28.42 27.97
N SER A 693 -24.54 28.97 27.98
CA SER A 693 -24.21 30.26 28.60
C SER A 693 -24.92 31.43 27.90
N ALA A 694 -24.98 31.42 26.57
CA ALA A 694 -25.72 32.41 25.78
C ALA A 694 -27.24 32.31 26.02
N ALA A 695 -27.79 31.10 26.03
CA ALA A 695 -29.20 30.86 26.32
C ALA A 695 -29.58 31.37 27.73
N LEU A 696 -28.79 31.00 28.75
CA LEU A 696 -28.96 31.46 30.13
C LEU A 696 -28.87 33.00 30.24
N THR A 697 -27.91 33.61 29.56
CA THR A 697 -27.74 35.06 29.53
C THR A 697 -28.93 35.77 28.88
N ASN A 698 -29.49 35.20 27.81
CA ASN A 698 -30.66 35.74 27.11
C ASN A 698 -31.94 35.60 27.95
N ALA A 699 -32.17 34.44 28.59
CA ALA A 699 -33.29 34.24 29.51
C ALA A 699 -33.27 35.23 30.68
N ARG A 700 -32.09 35.42 31.31
CA ARG A 700 -31.87 36.43 32.36
C ARG A 700 -32.18 37.86 31.88
N ARG A 701 -31.73 38.24 30.68
CA ARG A 701 -32.01 39.56 30.08
C ARG A 701 -33.51 39.78 29.82
N GLN A 702 -34.21 38.73 29.39
CA GLN A 702 -35.65 38.76 29.13
C GLN A 702 -36.50 38.64 30.40
N LYS A 703 -35.87 38.49 31.58
CA LYS A 703 -36.53 38.21 32.87
C LYS A 703 -37.44 36.97 32.82
N GLN A 704 -37.08 35.99 32.00
CA GLN A 704 -37.77 34.70 31.96
C GLN A 704 -37.46 33.91 33.24
N GLU A 705 -38.45 33.18 33.74
CA GLU A 705 -38.25 32.25 34.85
C GLU A 705 -37.43 31.05 34.36
N ILE A 706 -36.29 30.79 35.01
CA ILE A 706 -35.34 29.73 34.63
C ILE A 706 -35.46 28.61 35.65
N GLN A 707 -36.16 27.53 35.28
CA GLN A 707 -36.21 26.32 36.09
C GLN A 707 -34.81 25.68 36.19
N ASP A 708 -34.43 25.25 37.39
CA ASP A 708 -33.14 24.61 37.70
C ASP A 708 -31.89 25.41 37.23
N GLU A 709 -31.88 26.74 37.36
CA GLU A 709 -30.75 27.58 36.94
C GLU A 709 -29.37 27.08 37.44
N SER A 710 -29.30 26.62 38.70
CA SER A 710 -28.07 26.05 39.29
C SER A 710 -27.53 24.84 38.50
N LYS A 711 -28.43 23.98 38.00
CA LYS A 711 -28.08 22.80 37.19
C LYS A 711 -27.57 23.18 35.81
N ILE A 712 -28.10 24.25 35.21
CA ILE A 712 -27.60 24.80 33.94
C ILE A 712 -26.18 25.35 34.14
N ILE A 713 -25.93 26.06 35.24
CA ILE A 713 -24.60 26.58 35.61
C ILE A 713 -23.61 25.41 35.84
N GLU A 714 -24.03 24.35 36.51
CA GLU A 714 -23.21 23.14 36.72
C GLU A 714 -22.84 22.45 35.40
N ILE A 715 -23.81 22.30 34.47
CA ILE A 715 -23.57 21.76 33.12
C ILE A 715 -22.56 22.62 32.36
N ILE A 716 -22.73 23.94 32.36
CA ILE A 716 -21.80 24.89 31.70
C ILE A 716 -20.38 24.74 32.28
N LYS A 717 -20.24 24.67 33.61
CA LYS A 717 -18.95 24.51 34.28
C LYS A 717 -18.29 23.18 33.91
N GLY A 718 -19.03 22.08 34.02
CA GLY A 718 -18.53 20.74 33.71
C GLY A 718 -18.19 20.56 32.22
N ASP A 719 -18.82 21.31 31.32
CA ASP A 719 -18.46 21.32 29.89
C ASP A 719 -17.21 22.14 29.61
N TYR A 720 -17.01 23.30 30.25
CA TYR A 720 -15.72 24.00 30.16
C TYR A 720 -14.57 23.17 30.76
N GLU A 721 -14.79 22.44 31.86
CA GLU A 721 -13.79 21.53 32.45
C GLU A 721 -13.43 20.38 31.48
N LYS A 722 -14.43 19.69 30.90
CA LYS A 722 -14.18 18.64 29.88
C LYS A 722 -13.51 19.18 28.62
N SER A 723 -13.82 20.43 28.24
CA SER A 723 -13.18 21.10 27.12
C SER A 723 -11.70 21.37 27.40
N GLU A 724 -11.39 21.92 28.58
CA GLU A 724 -10.03 22.17 29.07
C GLU A 724 -9.19 20.89 29.09
N ASP A 725 -9.72 19.82 29.70
CA ASP A 725 -9.06 18.51 29.79
C ASP A 725 -8.79 17.90 28.40
N SER A 726 -9.75 18.04 27.48
CA SER A 726 -9.59 17.56 26.11
C SER A 726 -8.47 18.30 25.38
N PHE A 727 -8.42 19.64 25.43
CA PHE A 727 -7.33 20.39 24.80
C PHE A 727 -5.98 20.16 25.49
N LYS A 728 -5.94 20.06 26.83
CA LYS A 728 -4.74 19.65 27.58
C LYS A 728 -4.24 18.28 27.12
N LYS A 729 -5.12 17.30 26.89
CA LYS A 729 -4.72 15.97 26.42
C LYS A 729 -4.21 15.98 24.98
N ALA A 730 -4.79 16.80 24.10
CA ALA A 730 -4.24 17.03 22.76
C ALA A 730 -2.80 17.60 22.83
N ILE A 731 -2.56 18.60 23.69
CA ILE A 731 -1.25 19.23 23.90
C ILE A 731 -0.23 18.26 24.55
N GLU A 732 -0.67 17.39 25.47
CA GLU A 732 0.17 16.33 26.05
C GLU A 732 0.68 15.36 24.96
N LEU A 733 -0.22 14.94 24.07
CA LEU A 733 0.08 14.03 22.96
C LEU A 733 0.90 14.68 21.84
N LYS A 734 0.71 15.98 21.59
CA LYS A 734 1.49 16.80 20.65
C LYS A 734 1.51 18.26 21.07
N ARG A 735 2.67 18.73 21.54
CA ARG A 735 2.86 20.03 22.21
C ARG A 735 2.71 21.25 21.29
N ASP A 736 2.98 21.08 20.00
CA ASP A 736 2.99 22.10 18.95
C ASP A 736 1.66 22.14 18.15
N LEU A 737 0.52 21.82 18.79
CA LEU A 737 -0.80 21.97 18.19
C LEU A 737 -1.36 23.37 18.42
N ALA A 738 -1.13 24.26 17.46
CA ALA A 738 -1.64 25.64 17.48
C ALA A 738 -3.15 25.71 17.75
N SER A 739 -3.97 24.87 17.11
CA SER A 739 -5.42 24.82 17.33
C SER A 739 -5.84 24.35 18.72
N ALA A 740 -5.08 23.46 19.36
CA ALA A 740 -5.34 23.02 20.73
C ALA A 740 -4.93 24.10 21.76
N LEU A 741 -3.77 24.73 21.56
CA LEU A 741 -3.32 25.88 22.37
C LEU A 741 -4.30 27.06 22.25
N TYR A 742 -4.71 27.39 21.03
CA TYR A 742 -5.69 28.43 20.75
C TYR A 742 -7.00 28.19 21.48
N ASN A 743 -7.63 27.02 21.28
CA ASN A 743 -8.93 26.73 21.90
C ASN A 743 -8.84 26.61 23.42
N LEU A 744 -7.71 26.12 23.98
CA LEU A 744 -7.47 26.17 25.42
C LEU A 744 -7.40 27.62 25.93
N GLY A 745 -6.80 28.53 25.15
CA GLY A 745 -6.84 29.98 25.40
C GLY A 745 -8.27 30.52 25.42
N VAL A 746 -9.12 30.11 24.48
CA VAL A 746 -10.56 30.48 24.44
C VAL A 746 -11.31 29.95 25.67
N VAL A 747 -11.07 28.70 26.10
CA VAL A 747 -11.69 28.16 27.33
C VAL A 747 -11.31 28.99 28.55
N TYR A 748 -10.04 29.35 28.71
CA TYR A 748 -9.61 30.24 29.79
C TYR A 748 -10.23 31.65 29.66
N GLU A 749 -10.39 32.19 28.45
CA GLU A 749 -11.08 33.47 28.23
C GLU A 749 -12.54 33.41 28.69
N ARG A 750 -13.29 32.36 28.32
CA ARG A 750 -14.70 32.16 28.72
C ARG A 750 -14.85 32.05 30.24
N ARG A 751 -13.86 31.45 30.91
CA ARG A 751 -13.74 31.39 32.38
C ARG A 751 -13.17 32.66 33.04
N ALA A 752 -12.91 33.72 32.26
CA ALA A 752 -12.28 34.98 32.69
C ALA A 752 -10.85 34.85 33.26
N GLU A 753 -10.16 33.74 33.00
CA GLU A 753 -8.78 33.47 33.42
C GLU A 753 -7.77 34.12 32.46
N LEU A 754 -7.83 35.45 32.34
CA LEU A 754 -7.12 36.21 31.29
C LEU A 754 -5.60 35.92 31.22
N LYS A 755 -4.93 35.72 32.36
CA LYS A 755 -3.49 35.38 32.39
C LYS A 755 -3.20 34.02 31.75
N ASN A 756 -4.07 33.03 31.97
CA ASN A 756 -3.95 31.71 31.38
C ASN A 756 -4.29 31.76 29.87
N ALA A 757 -5.32 32.52 29.50
CA ALA A 757 -5.70 32.74 28.11
C ALA A 757 -4.56 33.37 27.28
N ILE A 758 -4.00 34.48 27.76
CA ILE A 758 -2.84 35.16 27.16
C ILE A 758 -1.69 34.18 26.98
N LYS A 759 -1.31 33.44 28.04
CA LYS A 759 -0.20 32.48 27.99
C LYS A 759 -0.38 31.42 26.89
N GLN A 760 -1.59 30.92 26.64
CA GLN A 760 -1.80 29.96 25.56
C GLN A 760 -1.75 30.63 24.19
N LEU A 761 -2.40 31.79 24.00
CA LEU A 761 -2.37 32.51 22.73
C LEU A 761 -0.96 33.03 22.37
N GLU A 762 -0.12 33.35 23.36
CA GLU A 762 1.31 33.64 23.14
C GLU A 762 2.08 32.43 22.62
N LEU A 763 1.76 31.20 23.08
CA LEU A 763 2.34 29.97 22.54
C LEU A 763 1.82 29.70 21.12
N THR A 764 0.52 29.90 20.87
CA THR A 764 -0.06 29.84 19.51
C THR A 764 0.65 30.82 18.56
N ARG A 765 0.96 32.04 19.02
CA ARG A 765 1.67 33.07 18.22
C ARG A 765 3.05 32.61 17.75
N LEU A 766 3.74 31.75 18.49
CA LEU A 766 5.03 31.19 18.06
C LEU A 766 4.88 30.25 16.85
N LEU A 767 3.73 29.59 16.72
CA LEU A 767 3.39 28.65 15.65
C LEU A 767 2.69 29.35 14.47
N GLU A 768 1.85 30.35 14.73
CA GLU A 768 1.05 31.09 13.76
C GLU A 768 1.44 32.58 13.69
N GLN A 769 2.73 32.86 13.49
CA GLN A 769 3.31 34.21 13.54
C GLN A 769 2.64 35.22 12.59
N ASN A 770 2.10 34.74 11.46
CA ASN A 770 1.46 35.54 10.42
C ASN A 770 -0.08 35.57 10.51
N ASN A 771 -0.68 35.18 11.64
CA ASN A 771 -2.14 35.24 11.83
C ASN A 771 -2.56 36.61 12.40
N PRO A 772 -3.20 37.51 11.60
CA PRO A 772 -3.63 38.82 12.08
C PRO A 772 -4.81 38.72 13.06
N GLY A 773 -5.66 37.69 12.95
CA GLY A 773 -6.79 37.48 13.88
C GLY A 773 -6.30 37.12 15.28
N LEU A 774 -5.30 36.24 15.37
CA LEU A 774 -4.63 35.92 16.63
C LEU A 774 -3.96 37.15 17.27
N ALA A 775 -3.39 38.04 16.46
CA ALA A 775 -2.81 39.30 16.93
C ALA A 775 -3.89 40.26 17.49
N LEU A 776 -5.04 40.38 16.81
CA LEU A 776 -6.20 41.14 17.30
C LEU A 776 -6.69 40.58 18.65
N GLU A 777 -6.90 39.27 18.75
CA GLU A 777 -7.42 38.63 19.96
C GLU A 777 -6.46 38.73 21.14
N LEU A 778 -5.17 38.46 20.92
CA LEU A 778 -4.14 38.62 21.94
C LEU A 778 -4.04 40.09 22.41
N GLY A 779 -4.18 41.06 21.50
CA GLY A 779 -4.27 42.49 21.82
C GLY A 779 -5.49 42.84 22.70
N LEU A 780 -6.66 42.30 22.38
CA LEU A 780 -7.89 42.49 23.18
C LEU A 780 -7.78 41.84 24.57
N LEU A 781 -7.16 40.66 24.68
CA LEU A 781 -6.88 40.01 25.96
C LEU A 781 -5.88 40.82 26.80
N TYR A 782 -4.80 41.31 26.19
CA TYR A 782 -3.83 42.18 26.88
C TYR A 782 -4.50 43.43 27.43
N TYR A 783 -5.35 44.08 26.65
CA TYR A 783 -6.10 45.25 27.09
C TYR A 783 -6.97 44.94 28.32
N ARG A 784 -7.74 43.85 28.26
CA ARG A 784 -8.58 43.38 29.38
C ARG A 784 -7.79 42.99 30.62
N ASN A 785 -6.55 42.55 30.45
CA ASN A 785 -5.61 42.22 31.54
C ASN A 785 -4.77 43.45 31.98
N GLY A 786 -5.10 44.65 31.51
CA GLY A 786 -4.44 45.92 31.88
C GLY A 786 -3.09 46.19 31.19
N GLN A 787 -2.62 45.29 30.32
CA GLN A 787 -1.32 45.38 29.65
C GLN A 787 -1.40 46.21 28.36
N LYS A 788 -1.69 47.51 28.51
CA LYS A 788 -2.01 48.41 27.38
C LYS A 788 -0.88 48.57 26.34
N ASP A 789 0.39 48.55 26.75
CA ASP A 789 1.53 48.57 25.81
C ASP A 789 1.55 47.34 24.90
N ASN A 790 1.38 46.15 25.50
CA ASN A 790 1.31 44.88 24.76
C ASN A 790 0.08 44.88 23.84
N ALA A 791 -1.06 45.39 24.30
CA ALA A 791 -2.27 45.51 23.51
C ALA A 791 -2.06 46.39 22.26
N LEU A 792 -1.42 47.55 22.42
CA LEU A 792 -1.09 48.46 21.31
C LEU A 792 -0.13 47.81 20.31
N ALA A 793 0.92 47.12 20.79
CA ALA A 793 1.91 46.45 19.95
C ALA A 793 1.30 45.28 19.14
N GLU A 794 0.46 44.46 19.77
CA GLU A 794 -0.27 43.37 19.11
C GLU A 794 -1.25 43.91 18.05
N MET A 795 -1.96 45.00 18.36
CA MET A 795 -2.89 45.62 17.40
C MET A 795 -2.16 46.24 16.21
N ALA A 796 -1.01 46.88 16.44
CA ALA A 796 -0.13 47.35 15.37
C ALA A 796 0.37 46.18 14.51
N ARG A 797 0.70 45.02 15.10
CA ARG A 797 1.06 43.81 14.34
C ARG A 797 -0.12 43.27 13.52
N ALA A 798 -1.33 43.27 14.06
CA ALA A 798 -2.52 42.83 13.32
C ALA A 798 -2.72 43.67 12.04
N VAL A 799 -2.53 44.99 12.12
CA VAL A 799 -2.58 45.91 10.98
C VAL A 799 -1.38 45.74 10.04
N SER A 800 -0.16 45.50 10.53
CA SER A 800 1.00 45.25 9.66
C SER A 800 0.92 43.92 8.90
N LEU A 801 0.29 42.90 9.49
CA LEU A 801 0.05 41.60 8.86
C LEU A 801 -1.09 41.63 7.83
N SER A 802 -2.06 42.53 7.98
CA SER A 802 -3.19 42.69 7.05
C SER A 802 -3.65 44.15 7.05
N SER A 803 -3.10 44.94 6.13
CA SER A 803 -3.30 46.40 6.05
C SER A 803 -4.75 46.84 5.80
N ASN A 804 -5.63 45.93 5.38
CA ASN A 804 -7.06 46.14 5.22
C ASN A 804 -7.91 45.55 6.36
N TYR A 805 -7.31 45.15 7.49
CA TYR A 805 -8.04 44.52 8.60
C TYR A 805 -8.75 45.59 9.43
N ALA A 806 -10.03 45.81 9.13
CA ALA A 806 -10.78 46.98 9.57
C ALA A 806 -10.92 47.01 11.10
N ASN A 807 -11.32 45.89 11.71
CA ASN A 807 -11.46 45.78 13.16
C ASN A 807 -10.12 46.01 13.90
N ALA A 808 -8.99 45.54 13.36
CA ALA A 808 -7.68 45.80 13.97
C ALA A 808 -7.31 47.29 13.92
N ARG A 809 -7.55 47.97 12.79
CA ARG A 809 -7.33 49.43 12.70
C ARG A 809 -8.23 50.22 13.65
N TRP A 810 -9.47 49.79 13.84
CA TRP A 810 -10.40 50.41 14.79
C TRP A 810 -9.90 50.36 16.23
N TYR A 811 -9.55 49.16 16.73
CA TYR A 811 -9.01 49.05 18.08
C TYR A 811 -7.64 49.72 18.20
N LEU A 812 -6.83 49.76 17.14
CA LEU A 812 -5.59 50.53 17.12
C LEU A 812 -5.85 52.03 17.26
N ALA A 813 -6.86 52.57 16.58
CA ALA A 813 -7.27 53.97 16.72
C ALA A 813 -7.70 54.29 18.16
N LEU A 814 -8.56 53.46 18.76
CA LEU A 814 -9.01 53.62 20.15
C LEU A 814 -7.85 53.54 21.16
N PHE A 815 -6.91 52.62 20.96
CA PHE A 815 -5.74 52.50 21.86
C PHE A 815 -4.72 53.64 21.67
N LEU A 816 -4.64 54.23 20.47
CA LEU A 816 -3.85 55.44 20.20
C LEU A 816 -4.49 56.70 20.80
N GLU A 817 -5.81 56.86 20.69
CA GLU A 817 -6.60 57.91 21.36
C GLU A 817 -6.37 57.87 22.87
N GLU A 818 -6.50 56.69 23.50
CA GLU A 818 -6.27 56.51 24.94
C GLU A 818 -4.81 56.83 25.36
N ARG A 819 -3.85 56.62 24.45
CA ARG A 819 -2.44 57.03 24.61
C ARG A 819 -2.18 58.50 24.30
N GLY A 820 -3.20 59.29 23.98
CA GLY A 820 -3.09 60.70 23.59
C GLY A 820 -2.46 60.93 22.21
N ARG A 821 -2.29 59.89 21.40
CA ARG A 821 -1.69 59.92 20.05
C ARG A 821 -2.76 60.15 18.98
N VAL A 822 -3.53 61.24 19.14
CA VAL A 822 -4.76 61.52 18.37
C VAL A 822 -4.50 61.57 16.86
N ASP A 823 -3.42 62.20 16.39
CA ASP A 823 -3.09 62.27 14.95
C ASP A 823 -2.96 60.88 14.30
N LEU A 824 -2.37 59.93 15.04
CA LEU A 824 -2.22 58.55 14.57
C LEU A 824 -3.55 57.79 14.62
N ALA A 825 -4.42 58.08 15.60
CA ALA A 825 -5.76 57.52 15.67
C ALA A 825 -6.62 57.97 14.48
N ILE A 826 -6.65 59.27 14.19
CA ILE A 826 -7.27 59.88 13.01
C ILE A 826 -6.73 59.23 11.72
N GLY A 827 -5.41 59.05 11.64
CA GLY A 827 -4.77 58.34 10.52
C GLY A 827 -5.30 56.91 10.33
N GLN A 828 -5.50 56.13 11.40
CA GLN A 828 -6.09 54.79 11.29
C GLN A 828 -7.56 54.82 10.87
N LEU A 829 -8.37 55.74 11.38
CA LEU A 829 -9.78 55.87 10.99
C LEU A 829 -9.92 56.24 9.50
N LYS A 830 -9.11 57.17 9.01
CA LYS A 830 -9.07 57.55 7.59
C LYS A 830 -8.65 56.39 6.68
N GLU A 831 -7.82 55.46 7.16
CA GLU A 831 -7.49 54.23 6.44
C GLU A 831 -8.61 53.19 6.43
N ILE A 832 -9.50 53.17 7.45
CA ILE A 832 -10.69 52.31 7.45
C ILE A 832 -11.70 52.80 6.40
N LEU A 833 -11.90 54.11 6.28
CA LEU A 833 -12.78 54.72 5.27
C LEU A 833 -12.28 54.53 3.82
N LYS A 834 -11.02 54.13 3.60
CA LYS A 834 -10.51 53.73 2.28
C LYS A 834 -10.87 52.29 1.89
N ILE A 835 -11.44 51.51 2.81
CA ILE A 835 -11.88 50.13 2.54
C ILE A 835 -13.31 50.22 2.02
N ASP A 836 -13.59 49.75 0.79
CA ASP A 836 -14.87 49.94 0.10
C ASP A 836 -16.12 49.60 0.95
N VAL A 837 -16.06 48.51 1.73
CA VAL A 837 -17.17 48.07 2.61
C VAL A 837 -17.39 48.96 3.84
N ASN A 838 -16.43 49.81 4.21
CA ASN A 838 -16.54 50.75 5.34
C ASN A 838 -16.45 52.22 4.94
N LYS A 839 -16.41 52.55 3.64
CA LYS A 839 -16.21 53.94 3.16
C LYS A 839 -17.28 54.92 3.68
N ASP A 840 -18.51 54.43 3.84
CA ASP A 840 -19.67 55.17 4.35
C ASP A 840 -20.07 54.68 5.77
N ASN A 841 -19.15 54.03 6.52
CA ASN A 841 -19.47 53.48 7.84
C ASN A 841 -19.63 54.61 8.87
N GLN A 842 -20.89 54.90 9.23
CA GLN A 842 -21.25 55.99 10.13
C GLN A 842 -20.51 55.93 11.47
N VAL A 843 -20.25 54.74 12.03
CA VAL A 843 -19.53 54.61 13.31
C VAL A 843 -18.08 55.09 13.22
N VAL A 844 -17.46 54.98 12.04
CA VAL A 844 -16.11 55.50 11.77
C VAL A 844 -16.15 57.00 11.52
N LEU A 845 -17.15 57.48 10.78
CA LEU A 845 -17.34 58.90 10.48
C LEU A 845 -17.62 59.71 11.75
N ASP A 846 -18.55 59.27 12.59
CA ASP A 846 -18.89 59.91 13.87
C ASP A 846 -17.68 59.97 14.79
N LYS A 847 -16.94 58.86 14.94
CA LYS A 847 -15.74 58.81 15.79
C LYS A 847 -14.59 59.65 15.24
N LEU A 848 -14.48 59.79 13.91
CA LEU A 848 -13.51 60.66 13.27
C LEU A 848 -13.84 62.14 13.52
N ALA A 849 -15.11 62.54 13.31
CA ALA A 849 -15.57 63.90 13.56
C ALA A 849 -15.36 64.32 15.02
N ALA A 850 -15.77 63.48 15.98
CA ALA A 850 -15.55 63.72 17.41
C ALA A 850 -14.06 63.96 17.75
N LEU A 851 -13.14 63.15 17.19
CA LEU A 851 -11.71 63.34 17.40
C LEU A 851 -11.14 64.62 16.74
N GLU A 852 -11.71 65.05 15.62
CA GLU A 852 -11.32 66.31 14.94
C GLU A 852 -11.88 67.55 15.66
N GLU A 853 -13.03 67.44 16.31
CA GLU A 853 -13.61 68.46 17.20
C GLU A 853 -12.95 68.49 18.60
N GLY A 854 -12.07 67.52 18.88
CA GLY A 854 -11.32 67.42 20.14
C GLY A 854 -12.05 66.69 21.26
N GLU A 855 -13.24 66.16 21.00
CA GLU A 855 -13.96 65.26 21.91
C GLU A 855 -13.19 63.94 22.06
N ARG A 856 -13.12 63.43 23.30
CA ARG A 856 -12.41 62.19 23.63
C ARG A 856 -13.32 61.29 24.43
N GLU A 857 -13.65 60.16 23.85
CA GLU A 857 -14.49 59.15 24.49
C GLU A 857 -13.71 57.85 24.54
N PHE A 858 -13.06 57.61 25.68
CA PHE A 858 -12.38 56.36 25.95
C PHE A 858 -13.41 55.26 26.15
N PRO A 859 -13.28 54.11 25.48
CA PRO A 859 -14.24 53.03 25.66
C PRO A 859 -14.27 52.59 27.13
N PRO A 860 -15.47 52.37 27.72
CA PRO A 860 -15.55 51.83 29.07
C PRO A 860 -14.80 50.49 29.15
N GLY A 861 -14.41 50.05 30.36
CA GLY A 861 -13.52 48.90 30.62
C GLY A 861 -13.96 47.51 30.10
N LYS A 862 -14.92 47.44 29.19
CA LYS A 862 -15.35 46.27 28.40
C LYS A 862 -15.39 46.63 26.90
N VAL A 863 -14.22 46.86 26.31
CA VAL A 863 -13.99 47.21 24.88
C VAL A 863 -14.61 46.21 23.88
N THR A 864 -15.02 45.01 24.32
CA THR A 864 -15.31 43.86 23.45
C THR A 864 -16.75 43.72 22.94
N ASN A 865 -17.70 44.55 23.37
CA ASN A 865 -19.13 44.27 23.17
C ASN A 865 -19.78 44.86 21.90
N LYS A 866 -19.03 45.55 21.04
CA LYS A 866 -19.48 45.96 19.70
C LYS A 866 -18.38 45.64 18.68
N LYS A 867 -18.74 44.96 17.59
CA LYS A 867 -17.95 44.90 16.34
C LYS A 867 -18.61 45.88 15.35
N PRO A 868 -18.11 47.11 15.19
CA PRO A 868 -18.79 48.11 14.37
C PRO A 868 -18.47 48.03 12.87
N LEU A 869 -17.48 47.23 12.47
CA LEU A 869 -16.93 47.25 11.11
C LEU A 869 -17.12 45.93 10.38
N GLU A 870 -17.48 46.06 9.10
CA GLU A 870 -17.51 44.95 8.16
C GLU A 870 -16.07 44.64 7.71
N GLU A 871 -15.69 43.37 7.69
CA GLU A 871 -14.43 42.97 7.06
C GLU A 871 -14.67 42.73 5.56
N PRO A 872 -13.75 43.16 4.68
CA PRO A 872 -13.82 42.80 3.26
C PRO A 872 -13.81 41.27 3.16
N VAL A 873 -14.80 40.71 2.47
CA VAL A 873 -15.06 39.26 2.42
C VAL A 873 -13.83 38.52 1.91
N LYS A 874 -13.03 37.97 2.85
CA LYS A 874 -11.96 37.03 2.51
C LYS A 874 -12.63 35.74 2.04
N ASN A 875 -12.46 35.45 0.76
CA ASN A 875 -12.81 34.19 0.14
C ASN A 875 -12.24 33.05 1.02
N PRO A 876 -13.05 32.13 1.57
CA PRO A 876 -12.57 31.17 2.57
C PRO A 876 -11.49 30.28 1.98
N ARG A 877 -10.36 30.19 2.68
CA ARG A 877 -9.26 29.25 2.43
C ARG A 877 -9.24 28.19 3.50
#